data_AF-A0A091MBX7-F1
#
_entry.id   AF-A0A091MBX7-F1
#
_cell.length_a   1.000
_cell.length_b   1.000
_cell.length_c   1.000
_cell.angle_alpha   90.00
_cell.angle_beta   90.00
_cell.angle_gamma   90.00
#
_symmetry.space_group_name_H-M   'P 1'
#
loop_
_entity.id
_entity.type
_entity.pdbx_description
1 polymer ?
#
loop_
_entity_poly.entity_id
_entity_poly.type
_entity_poly.pdbx_seq_one_letter_code
_entity_poly.pdbx_strand_id
1 'polypeptide(L)'
;SSPSDKLDFSPGVSEKTQTPTVAPENVTEGGIMLLPTNTVPSEPMQQFTPPATAAKADTVKELIVSAGDNIQVMLPKNEVELNAFAVPPPSAETAYTYEWSLISHPADYGGEMERRHSQTLKLSHLSVGLYAFKVTVSGENAFGEGFVNVTVKPAVRVNQPPVAIASPKVQEVSLPTTSTFIDGSQSIDDMKIVSYHWEEIKGPLREQKASADTPVLHLSNLVPGNYTFRLTVIDSDGAANSTIASLTVSKPVDYPPIANAGPNQAVTLPQNFITLNGNQSSDDHEIVSYEWSLSPKSKGKVVAMQGVRTPYLQLSAMQEGDYTFQLTVTDSARQRSTAEVTLIVQPENNSPPIAVAGPDKELTFPVESTTLDGSKSQDDQGIVFYHWENISGPSSVQMENDDKAIATVTGLQVGTYRFRLTVKDQQGLSSASVLSITVKEENNSPPRARAGGKHVLVLPNNSVTLDGSRSADDQGIVSYLWTRDGQSPAAGDVIHGSDHEAVLQLTNLVEGTYTFHLKVTDAKGDSDVDSATVEVRPDPRRNGLVELILQVGVGQLSEQQKDTLVRQLAVLLNVLDSDIKVQKIQAYSDISTAVVFYVQNGHPSTVIKASDVSRTLHVQLLKQKADFLLFKVLRVDTAACLLKCSGHGHCDPITKRCICYQLWMENLIHRYLNDGESNCEWSILYVTVSVFTLIVVMVGLVWFCICCCKSRKRTKIRKKTKYTILDNIDEQERMELRPKYGIKHRSTEHNSSLMVSESEFDSDQDTIFSREKIERENPRTLMNGSIRNGVSFNYSSKDR
;
A
#
# COMPACT_ATOMS: atom_id res chain seq x y z
N SER A 1 -9.53 -20.46 -12.03
CA SER A 1 -9.25 -21.53 -11.05
C SER A 1 -10.05 -21.26 -9.80
N SER A 2 -10.83 -22.23 -9.32
CA SER A 2 -11.43 -22.23 -7.97
C SER A 2 -10.35 -22.63 -6.92
N PRO A 3 -10.57 -22.58 -5.59
CA PRO A 3 -11.72 -23.11 -4.80
C PRO A 3 -12.48 -21.99 -4.03
N SER A 4 -13.63 -22.16 -3.38
CA SER A 4 -14.21 -23.24 -2.52
C SER A 4 -13.53 -23.33 -1.13
N ASP A 5 -14.21 -23.58 0.01
CA ASP A 5 -15.54 -24.17 0.25
C ASP A 5 -16.15 -23.76 1.62
N LYS A 6 -17.47 -23.95 1.82
CA LYS A 6 -18.31 -24.04 3.08
C LYS A 6 -18.08 -23.11 4.31
N LEU A 7 -19.09 -22.39 4.86
CA LEU A 7 -20.38 -22.76 5.53
C LEU A 7 -20.27 -23.17 7.02
N ASP A 8 -20.96 -22.45 7.91
CA ASP A 8 -21.98 -23.03 8.83
C ASP A 8 -22.93 -21.97 9.47
N PHE A 9 -23.78 -22.37 10.42
CA PHE A 9 -25.19 -21.95 10.61
C PHE A 9 -25.59 -20.68 11.43
N SER A 10 -26.83 -20.24 11.17
CA SER A 10 -27.85 -19.63 12.06
C SER A 10 -27.86 -18.11 12.38
N PRO A 11 -28.94 -17.37 11.98
CA PRO A 11 -29.26 -16.01 12.42
C PRO A 11 -30.42 -15.96 13.45
N GLY A 12 -30.74 -14.78 13.98
CA GLY A 12 -32.02 -14.54 14.68
C GLY A 12 -32.28 -13.07 15.05
N VAL A 13 -33.57 -12.68 15.02
CA VAL A 13 -34.18 -11.43 15.57
C VAL A 13 -33.71 -10.13 14.88
N SER A 14 -34.53 -9.16 14.44
CA SER A 14 -35.99 -8.98 14.16
C SER A 14 -36.09 -7.71 13.26
N GLU A 15 -37.21 -7.12 12.79
CA GLU A 15 -38.67 -7.18 12.99
C GLU A 15 -39.33 -6.70 11.64
N LYS A 16 -40.61 -6.33 11.37
CA LYS A 16 -41.93 -6.18 12.04
C LYS A 16 -43.02 -6.10 10.94
N THR A 17 -44.27 -6.53 11.19
CA THR A 17 -45.56 -5.89 10.78
C THR A 17 -46.74 -6.82 11.15
N GLN A 18 -47.94 -6.27 11.34
CA GLN A 18 -49.10 -6.93 11.97
C GLN A 18 -50.26 -7.20 10.99
N THR A 19 -51.06 -8.22 11.28
CA THR A 19 -52.46 -8.39 10.83
C THR A 19 -53.26 -9.07 11.95
N PRO A 20 -54.52 -8.67 12.23
CA PRO A 20 -55.30 -9.25 13.33
C PRO A 20 -56.17 -10.44 12.89
N THR A 21 -56.41 -11.37 13.82
CA THR A 21 -57.42 -12.44 13.71
C THR A 21 -58.04 -12.65 15.09
N VAL A 22 -59.34 -12.93 15.16
CA VAL A 22 -60.10 -13.08 16.42
C VAL A 22 -60.50 -14.55 16.63
N ALA A 23 -60.59 -14.96 17.89
CA ALA A 23 -60.78 -16.36 18.32
C ALA A 23 -62.27 -16.79 18.39
N PRO A 24 -62.56 -18.11 18.42
CA PRO A 24 -63.92 -18.67 18.55
C PRO A 24 -64.31 -19.03 20.00
N GLU A 25 -65.62 -19.18 20.26
CA GLU A 25 -66.19 -19.84 21.45
C GLU A 25 -67.30 -20.83 21.06
N ASN A 26 -67.58 -21.79 21.95
CA ASN A 26 -68.56 -22.88 21.77
C ASN A 26 -69.90 -22.58 22.44
N VAL A 27 -70.99 -23.14 21.90
CA VAL A 27 -72.28 -23.32 22.59
C VAL A 27 -72.82 -24.74 22.36
N THR A 28 -73.52 -25.30 23.35
CA THR A 28 -73.92 -26.72 23.44
C THR A 28 -75.26 -27.07 22.76
N GLU A 29 -75.37 -28.31 22.27
CA GLU A 29 -76.64 -28.92 21.85
C GLU A 29 -77.49 -29.44 23.02
N GLY A 30 -78.79 -29.69 22.77
CA GLY A 30 -79.66 -30.48 23.64
C GLY A 30 -80.93 -30.94 22.91
N GLY A 31 -81.20 -32.25 22.90
CA GLY A 31 -82.51 -32.82 22.56
C GLY A 31 -83.43 -32.91 23.80
N ILE A 32 -84.46 -33.75 23.89
CA ILE A 32 -85.00 -34.83 23.02
C ILE A 32 -86.50 -34.94 23.34
N MET A 33 -87.39 -35.36 22.43
CA MET A 33 -88.58 -36.12 22.87
C MET A 33 -89.18 -37.08 21.83
N LEU A 34 -89.56 -38.28 22.31
CA LEU A 34 -90.45 -39.25 21.64
C LEU A 34 -91.35 -39.93 22.70
N LEU A 35 -92.51 -40.44 22.25
CA LEU A 35 -93.53 -41.20 22.99
C LEU A 35 -93.11 -42.69 23.18
N PRO A 36 -93.66 -43.53 24.11
CA PRO A 36 -95.10 -43.89 24.11
C PRO A 36 -95.83 -44.45 25.38
N THR A 37 -97.18 -44.49 25.30
CA THR A 37 -98.19 -45.46 25.83
C THR A 37 -98.42 -45.80 27.34
N ASN A 38 -99.70 -45.64 27.75
CA ASN A 38 -100.60 -46.50 28.58
C ASN A 38 -100.17 -46.98 30.00
N THR A 39 -100.99 -46.86 31.06
CA THR A 39 -102.25 -47.64 31.30
C THR A 39 -103.20 -47.02 32.37
N VAL A 40 -104.33 -47.70 32.70
CA VAL A 40 -105.50 -47.21 33.51
C VAL A 40 -105.74 -48.05 34.79
N PRO A 41 -106.23 -47.47 35.91
CA PRO A 41 -107.46 -48.01 36.55
C PRO A 41 -108.40 -47.01 37.31
N SER A 42 -109.68 -47.00 36.93
CA SER A 42 -110.94 -46.95 37.74
C SER A 42 -111.13 -46.14 39.05
N GLU A 43 -112.08 -45.18 39.03
CA GLU A 43 -113.31 -45.05 39.89
C GLU A 43 -113.22 -44.90 41.45
N PRO A 44 -114.30 -44.47 42.19
CA PRO A 44 -115.74 -44.47 41.83
C PRO A 44 -116.56 -43.16 42.06
N MET A 45 -117.84 -43.24 41.64
CA MET A 45 -118.90 -42.24 41.83
C MET A 45 -119.33 -42.01 43.29
N GLN A 46 -120.04 -40.89 43.52
CA GLN A 46 -121.21 -40.92 44.42
C GLN A 46 -122.32 -39.95 43.95
N GLN A 47 -123.50 -40.49 43.66
CA GLN A 47 -124.76 -39.76 43.63
C GLN A 47 -125.47 -39.94 44.97
N PHE A 48 -126.25 -38.95 45.41
CA PHE A 48 -127.29 -39.16 46.41
C PHE A 48 -128.59 -38.46 45.99
N THR A 49 -129.66 -39.24 45.95
CA THR A 49 -131.05 -38.78 45.82
C THR A 49 -131.82 -39.24 47.08
N PRO A 50 -133.15 -39.00 47.14
CA PRO A 50 -133.78 -38.09 48.10
C PRO A 50 -134.14 -38.78 49.43
N PRO A 51 -134.96 -38.14 50.28
CA PRO A 51 -136.38 -38.51 50.21
C PRO A 51 -137.35 -37.34 50.34
N ALA A 52 -138.54 -37.51 49.77
CA ALA A 52 -139.69 -36.67 50.05
C ALA A 52 -140.54 -37.25 51.19
N THR A 53 -141.19 -36.40 51.97
CA THR A 53 -142.45 -36.75 52.67
C THR A 53 -143.37 -35.52 52.68
N ALA A 54 -144.64 -35.70 52.32
CA ALA A 54 -145.57 -34.60 52.10
C ALA A 54 -146.64 -34.47 53.21
N ALA A 55 -146.95 -33.23 53.58
CA ALA A 55 -148.17 -32.78 54.27
C ALA A 55 -148.23 -31.24 54.17
N LYS A 56 -149.35 -30.57 53.90
CA LYS A 56 -150.71 -30.98 53.54
C LYS A 56 -151.24 -29.96 52.52
N ALA A 57 -152.19 -30.34 51.66
CA ALA A 57 -152.69 -29.46 50.60
C ALA A 57 -153.99 -28.73 50.99
N ASP A 58 -154.03 -27.43 50.75
CA ASP A 58 -155.25 -26.70 50.39
C ASP A 58 -155.42 -26.74 48.86
N THR A 59 -156.65 -26.73 48.36
CA THR A 59 -156.96 -27.03 46.95
C THR A 59 -156.89 -25.81 46.04
N VAL A 60 -155.69 -25.56 45.51
CA VAL A 60 -155.40 -24.56 44.46
C VAL A 60 -155.96 -25.00 43.09
N LYS A 61 -156.39 -24.05 42.25
CA LYS A 61 -156.81 -24.30 40.85
C LYS A 61 -155.61 -24.23 39.89
N GLU A 62 -155.55 -25.14 38.93
CA GLU A 62 -154.49 -25.16 37.92
C GLU A 62 -154.76 -24.14 36.80
N LEU A 63 -153.72 -23.40 36.38
CA LEU A 63 -153.73 -22.46 35.25
C LEU A 63 -152.97 -23.07 34.07
N ILE A 64 -153.51 -22.96 32.86
CA ILE A 64 -152.75 -23.27 31.64
C ILE A 64 -151.94 -22.03 31.28
N VAL A 65 -150.60 -22.16 31.28
CA VAL A 65 -149.66 -21.07 31.01
C VAL A 65 -148.84 -21.41 29.76
N SER A 66 -148.90 -20.55 28.75
CA SER A 66 -147.97 -20.57 27.62
C SER A 66 -146.91 -19.49 27.81
N ALA A 67 -145.66 -19.79 27.44
CA ALA A 67 -144.53 -18.85 27.47
C ALA A 67 -144.20 -18.26 26.07
N GLY A 68 -145.02 -18.57 25.06
CA GLY A 68 -144.77 -18.26 23.65
C GLY A 68 -144.02 -19.38 22.91
N ASP A 69 -143.87 -19.20 21.59
CA ASP A 69 -143.13 -20.12 20.72
C ASP A 69 -141.61 -19.93 20.82
N ASN A 70 -140.85 -20.98 20.51
CA ASN A 70 -139.38 -20.93 20.53
C ASN A 70 -138.83 -20.00 19.43
N ILE A 71 -137.98 -19.05 19.80
CA ILE A 71 -137.47 -18.00 18.89
C ILE A 71 -136.05 -18.32 18.41
N GLN A 72 -135.73 -18.04 17.15
CA GLN A 72 -134.36 -18.07 16.63
C GLN A 72 -133.90 -16.68 16.19
N VAL A 73 -132.66 -16.32 16.53
CA VAL A 73 -132.02 -15.04 16.21
C VAL A 73 -130.66 -15.30 15.55
N MET A 74 -130.21 -14.41 14.67
CA MET A 74 -128.87 -14.43 14.06
C MET A 74 -128.13 -13.15 14.42
N LEU A 75 -126.86 -13.27 14.82
CA LEU A 75 -126.00 -12.11 15.03
C LEU A 75 -125.88 -11.27 13.73
N PRO A 76 -125.83 -9.94 13.81
CA PRO A 76 -125.57 -9.13 15.01
C PRO A 76 -126.80 -8.80 15.89
N LYS A 77 -128.00 -9.33 15.62
CA LYS A 77 -129.15 -9.16 16.53
C LYS A 77 -128.98 -10.08 17.75
N ASN A 78 -129.05 -9.50 18.95
CA ASN A 78 -128.82 -10.18 20.23
C ASN A 78 -129.85 -9.81 21.32
N GLU A 79 -130.99 -9.24 20.93
CA GLU A 79 -132.13 -8.96 21.80
C GLU A 79 -133.39 -9.69 21.32
N VAL A 80 -134.29 -10.02 22.25
CA VAL A 80 -135.63 -10.57 21.97
C VAL A 80 -136.58 -10.29 23.14
N GLU A 81 -137.90 -10.19 22.89
CA GLU A 81 -138.92 -10.14 23.93
C GLU A 81 -139.76 -11.45 23.91
N LEU A 82 -140.01 -12.00 25.10
CA LEU A 82 -140.81 -13.21 25.33
C LEU A 82 -142.08 -12.85 26.10
N ASN A 83 -143.22 -13.44 25.72
CA ASN A 83 -144.54 -13.06 26.23
C ASN A 83 -145.29 -14.28 26.78
N ALA A 84 -145.69 -14.22 28.04
CA ALA A 84 -146.50 -15.25 28.68
C ALA A 84 -148.00 -14.99 28.52
N PHE A 85 -148.81 -16.05 28.61
CA PHE A 85 -150.27 -15.96 28.64
C PHE A 85 -150.86 -17.06 29.51
N ALA A 86 -151.72 -16.67 30.47
CA ALA A 86 -152.37 -17.59 31.41
C ALA A 86 -153.89 -17.65 31.17
N VAL A 87 -154.47 -18.84 31.23
CA VAL A 87 -155.89 -19.11 30.96
C VAL A 87 -156.53 -19.86 32.14
N PRO A 88 -157.71 -19.45 32.65
CA PRO A 88 -158.49 -18.26 32.25
C PRO A 88 -157.79 -16.94 32.64
N PRO A 89 -158.10 -15.81 31.97
CA PRO A 89 -157.51 -14.51 32.32
C PRO A 89 -158.03 -14.01 33.69
N PRO A 90 -157.24 -13.20 34.42
CA PRO A 90 -157.60 -12.69 35.73
C PRO A 90 -158.84 -11.79 35.71
N SER A 91 -159.70 -11.94 36.72
CA SER A 91 -160.82 -11.01 36.97
C SER A 91 -160.34 -9.70 37.59
N ALA A 92 -161.13 -8.62 37.45
CA ALA A 92 -160.75 -7.27 37.91
C ALA A 92 -160.45 -7.14 39.42
N GLU A 93 -160.81 -8.14 40.23
CA GLU A 93 -160.59 -8.16 41.69
C GLU A 93 -159.41 -9.07 42.11
N THR A 94 -158.82 -9.86 41.19
CA THR A 94 -157.67 -10.75 41.48
C THR A 94 -156.63 -10.73 40.36
N ALA A 95 -155.51 -10.03 40.58
CA ALA A 95 -154.39 -10.00 39.64
C ALA A 95 -153.51 -11.25 39.73
N TYR A 96 -152.90 -11.66 38.61
CA TYR A 96 -151.88 -12.71 38.58
C TYR A 96 -150.47 -12.13 38.57
N THR A 97 -149.59 -12.74 39.35
CA THR A 97 -148.15 -12.43 39.38
C THR A 97 -147.42 -13.38 38.45
N TYR A 98 -146.51 -12.86 37.64
CA TYR A 98 -145.64 -13.62 36.75
C TYR A 98 -144.23 -13.64 37.34
N GLU A 99 -143.48 -14.73 37.16
CA GLU A 99 -142.06 -14.81 37.51
C GLU A 99 -141.33 -15.62 36.43
N TRP A 100 -140.29 -15.02 35.83
CA TRP A 100 -139.47 -15.62 34.79
C TRP A 100 -138.10 -16.05 35.31
N SER A 101 -137.74 -17.30 35.04
CA SER A 101 -136.48 -17.94 35.40
C SER A 101 -135.75 -18.49 34.18
N LEU A 102 -134.43 -18.43 34.20
CA LEU A 102 -133.53 -19.02 33.19
C LEU A 102 -133.11 -20.42 33.67
N ILE A 103 -133.36 -21.44 32.87
CA ILE A 103 -133.14 -22.85 33.19
C ILE A 103 -131.75 -23.30 32.73
N SER A 104 -131.37 -22.93 31.51
CA SER A 104 -130.09 -23.30 30.89
C SER A 104 -129.66 -22.25 29.87
N HIS A 105 -128.35 -22.07 29.73
CA HIS A 105 -127.74 -21.09 28.83
C HIS A 105 -126.38 -21.59 28.29
N PRO A 106 -125.81 -20.93 27.25
CA PRO A 106 -124.43 -21.15 26.82
C PRO A 106 -123.42 -20.85 27.94
N ALA A 107 -122.21 -21.41 27.86
CA ALA A 107 -121.18 -21.23 28.90
C ALA A 107 -120.69 -19.76 29.02
N ASP A 108 -120.79 -19.01 27.93
CA ASP A 108 -120.44 -17.59 27.77
C ASP A 108 -121.66 -16.67 27.98
N TYR A 109 -122.45 -16.93 29.02
CA TYR A 109 -123.65 -16.13 29.32
C TYR A 109 -123.31 -14.75 29.89
N GLY A 110 -123.62 -13.71 29.11
CA GLY A 110 -123.63 -12.30 29.54
C GLY A 110 -125.00 -11.63 29.36
N GLY A 111 -126.08 -12.40 29.24
CA GLY A 111 -127.40 -11.88 28.88
C GLY A 111 -128.10 -11.17 30.05
N GLU A 112 -128.81 -10.08 29.75
CA GLU A 112 -129.63 -9.37 30.74
C GLU A 112 -131.11 -9.76 30.61
N MET A 113 -131.81 -9.74 31.74
CA MET A 113 -133.23 -10.14 31.89
C MET A 113 -134.02 -9.02 32.55
N GLU A 114 -134.64 -8.17 31.75
CA GLU A 114 -135.52 -7.10 32.22
C GLU A 114 -136.98 -7.56 32.33
N ARG A 115 -137.74 -6.96 33.25
CA ARG A 115 -139.18 -7.21 33.48
C ARG A 115 -139.54 -8.65 33.94
N ARG A 116 -138.61 -9.36 34.59
CA ARG A 116 -138.81 -10.74 35.12
C ARG A 116 -140.09 -11.01 35.93
N HIS A 117 -140.70 -10.00 36.54
CA HIS A 117 -141.95 -10.14 37.31
C HIS A 117 -143.21 -9.69 36.53
N SER A 118 -143.14 -9.68 35.20
CA SER A 118 -144.19 -9.18 34.30
C SER A 118 -144.60 -10.21 33.25
N GLN A 119 -145.75 -10.00 32.62
CA GLN A 119 -146.23 -10.84 31.52
C GLN A 119 -145.24 -10.91 30.34
N THR A 120 -144.42 -9.87 30.15
CA THR A 120 -143.35 -9.84 29.12
C THR A 120 -141.97 -9.77 29.76
N LEU A 121 -141.03 -10.52 29.20
CA LEU A 121 -139.61 -10.56 29.58
C LEU A 121 -138.79 -10.01 28.40
N LYS A 122 -137.97 -8.99 28.62
CA LYS A 122 -136.99 -8.56 27.62
C LYS A 122 -135.64 -9.22 27.90
N LEU A 123 -135.06 -9.81 26.87
CA LEU A 123 -133.72 -10.35 26.83
C LEU A 123 -132.83 -9.49 25.95
N SER A 124 -131.61 -9.21 26.41
CA SER A 124 -130.57 -8.50 25.67
C SER A 124 -129.20 -9.14 25.92
N HIS A 125 -128.19 -8.75 25.13
CA HIS A 125 -126.81 -9.25 25.24
C HIS A 125 -126.67 -10.78 25.09
N LEU A 126 -127.51 -11.41 24.26
CA LEU A 126 -127.43 -12.85 23.99
C LEU A 126 -126.20 -13.23 23.13
N SER A 127 -125.41 -14.17 23.62
CA SER A 127 -124.31 -14.88 22.95
C SER A 127 -124.82 -16.07 22.10
N VAL A 128 -123.93 -16.75 21.38
CA VAL A 128 -124.31 -17.83 20.43
C VAL A 128 -124.62 -19.13 21.18
N GLY A 129 -125.84 -19.65 21.00
CA GLY A 129 -126.23 -20.95 21.53
C GLY A 129 -127.71 -21.05 21.89
N LEU A 130 -128.05 -22.01 22.76
CA LEU A 130 -129.42 -22.31 23.17
C LEU A 130 -129.68 -21.87 24.62
N TYR A 131 -130.78 -21.15 24.80
CA TYR A 131 -131.30 -20.68 26.08
C TYR A 131 -132.66 -21.32 26.32
N ALA A 132 -132.98 -21.66 27.57
CA ALA A 132 -134.30 -22.18 27.95
C ALA A 132 -134.84 -21.42 29.17
N PHE A 133 -136.08 -20.96 29.10
CA PHE A 133 -136.73 -20.14 30.13
C PHE A 133 -138.01 -20.81 30.62
N LYS A 134 -138.30 -20.64 31.91
CA LYS A 134 -139.55 -21.06 32.56
C LYS A 134 -140.24 -19.82 33.13
N VAL A 135 -141.52 -19.65 32.83
CA VAL A 135 -142.41 -18.70 33.51
C VAL A 135 -143.34 -19.45 34.44
N THR A 136 -143.47 -18.96 35.68
CA THR A 136 -144.49 -19.39 36.65
C THR A 136 -145.49 -18.26 36.85
N VAL A 137 -146.77 -18.61 36.95
CA VAL A 137 -147.86 -17.65 37.16
C VAL A 137 -148.66 -18.06 38.38
N SER A 138 -148.82 -17.14 39.32
CA SER A 138 -149.50 -17.36 40.59
C SER A 138 -150.61 -16.33 40.85
N GLY A 139 -151.70 -16.80 41.44
CA GLY A 139 -152.82 -15.99 41.92
C GLY A 139 -153.35 -16.57 43.22
N GLU A 140 -154.23 -15.82 43.89
CA GLU A 140 -154.65 -16.05 45.29
C GLU A 140 -155.15 -17.47 45.61
N ASN A 141 -155.68 -18.20 44.62
CA ASN A 141 -155.95 -19.64 44.68
C ASN A 141 -155.67 -20.34 43.33
N ALA A 142 -154.63 -19.91 42.60
CA ALA A 142 -154.32 -20.48 41.28
C ALA A 142 -152.80 -20.52 40.95
N PHE A 143 -152.34 -21.56 40.24
CA PHE A 143 -150.94 -21.70 39.82
C PHE A 143 -150.78 -22.41 38.47
N GLY A 144 -149.79 -22.03 37.68
CA GLY A 144 -149.37 -22.76 36.47
C GLY A 144 -147.97 -22.37 35.98
N GLU A 145 -147.41 -23.15 35.05
CA GLU A 145 -146.07 -22.92 34.49
C GLU A 145 -145.98 -23.20 32.99
N GLY A 146 -145.08 -22.47 32.30
CA GLY A 146 -144.83 -22.59 30.87
C GLY A 146 -143.34 -22.44 30.53
N PHE A 147 -142.93 -22.96 29.37
CA PHE A 147 -141.52 -23.07 28.97
C PHE A 147 -141.30 -22.57 27.54
N VAL A 148 -140.19 -21.88 27.28
CA VAL A 148 -139.81 -21.36 25.95
C VAL A 148 -138.30 -21.29 25.78
N ASN A 149 -137.81 -21.58 24.57
CA ASN A 149 -136.39 -21.59 24.22
C ASN A 149 -136.03 -20.50 23.21
N VAL A 150 -134.82 -19.95 23.33
CA VAL A 150 -134.24 -18.99 22.37
C VAL A 150 -132.94 -19.56 21.81
N THR A 151 -132.76 -19.56 20.49
CA THR A 151 -131.51 -20.00 19.83
C THR A 151 -130.85 -18.86 19.08
N VAL A 152 -129.58 -18.57 19.37
CA VAL A 152 -128.79 -17.55 18.66
C VAL A 152 -127.73 -18.20 17.78
N LYS A 153 -127.59 -17.73 16.55
CA LYS A 153 -126.66 -18.24 15.53
C LYS A 153 -125.57 -17.21 15.15
N PRO A 154 -124.38 -17.66 14.68
CA PRO A 154 -123.32 -16.77 14.20
C PRO A 154 -123.72 -15.89 13.01
N ALA A 155 -122.93 -14.83 12.77
CA ALA A 155 -123.02 -14.00 11.57
C ALA A 155 -122.30 -14.66 10.37
N VAL A 156 -122.62 -14.19 9.15
CA VAL A 156 -122.06 -14.72 7.89
C VAL A 156 -120.79 -13.96 7.48
N ARG A 157 -119.74 -14.67 7.04
CA ARG A 157 -118.47 -14.09 6.55
C ARG A 157 -118.63 -13.51 5.13
N VAL A 158 -117.85 -12.49 4.80
CA VAL A 158 -117.64 -11.98 3.43
C VAL A 158 -116.15 -12.15 3.10
N ASN A 159 -115.83 -12.70 1.92
CA ASN A 159 -114.46 -12.92 1.47
C ASN A 159 -113.80 -11.63 0.93
N GLN A 160 -112.48 -11.51 1.07
CA GLN A 160 -111.66 -10.50 0.40
C GLN A 160 -110.74 -11.17 -0.63
N PRO A 161 -110.67 -10.67 -1.88
CA PRO A 161 -109.87 -11.30 -2.93
C PRO A 161 -108.36 -11.18 -2.65
N PRO A 162 -107.55 -12.11 -3.18
CA PRO A 162 -106.11 -12.13 -2.93
C PRO A 162 -105.38 -10.94 -3.58
N VAL A 163 -104.13 -10.72 -3.20
CA VAL A 163 -103.24 -9.69 -3.76
C VAL A 163 -101.98 -10.35 -4.31
N ALA A 164 -101.82 -10.32 -5.64
CA ALA A 164 -100.65 -10.87 -6.31
C ALA A 164 -99.42 -9.98 -6.11
N ILE A 165 -98.33 -10.54 -5.56
CA ILE A 165 -97.06 -9.85 -5.35
C ILE A 165 -95.95 -10.65 -6.04
N ALA A 166 -95.29 -10.02 -7.01
CA ALA A 166 -94.16 -10.58 -7.75
C ALA A 166 -92.89 -9.78 -7.41
N SER A 167 -91.84 -10.49 -7.01
CA SER A 167 -90.63 -9.95 -6.42
C SER A 167 -89.37 -10.52 -7.10
N PRO A 168 -88.45 -9.69 -7.63
CA PRO A 168 -88.59 -8.25 -7.79
C PRO A 168 -89.54 -7.89 -8.95
N LYS A 169 -90.19 -6.72 -8.84
CA LYS A 169 -91.10 -6.20 -9.87
C LYS A 169 -90.37 -5.77 -11.17
N VAL A 170 -89.09 -5.41 -11.06
CA VAL A 170 -88.19 -5.14 -12.18
C VAL A 170 -86.87 -5.84 -11.89
N GLN A 171 -86.41 -6.65 -12.83
CA GLN A 171 -85.14 -7.37 -12.80
C GLN A 171 -84.27 -6.90 -13.97
N GLU A 172 -83.00 -6.65 -13.73
CA GLU A 172 -82.01 -6.47 -14.79
C GLU A 172 -80.96 -7.58 -14.73
N VAL A 173 -80.51 -8.04 -15.89
CA VAL A 173 -79.52 -9.11 -16.07
C VAL A 173 -78.65 -8.78 -17.27
N SER A 174 -77.33 -8.93 -17.16
CA SER A 174 -76.41 -8.91 -18.30
C SER A 174 -75.95 -10.33 -18.65
N LEU A 175 -75.81 -10.60 -19.95
CA LEU A 175 -75.02 -11.74 -20.40
C LEU A 175 -73.58 -11.63 -19.85
N PRO A 176 -72.92 -12.74 -19.46
CA PRO A 176 -73.25 -14.13 -19.77
C PRO A 176 -74.32 -14.80 -18.88
N THR A 177 -74.97 -14.08 -17.97
CA THR A 177 -76.01 -14.65 -17.10
C THR A 177 -77.30 -14.95 -17.90
N THR A 178 -77.54 -16.22 -18.22
CA THR A 178 -78.69 -16.67 -19.04
C THR A 178 -79.87 -17.21 -18.23
N SER A 179 -79.84 -17.13 -16.90
CA SER A 179 -80.89 -17.61 -16.00
C SER A 179 -81.15 -16.66 -14.84
N THR A 180 -82.41 -16.57 -14.40
CA THR A 180 -82.83 -15.81 -13.21
C THR A 180 -84.14 -16.40 -12.66
N PHE A 181 -84.72 -15.81 -11.61
CA PHE A 181 -86.02 -16.22 -11.09
C PHE A 181 -86.85 -15.00 -10.66
N ILE A 182 -88.17 -15.18 -10.55
CA ILE A 182 -89.10 -14.20 -10.00
C ILE A 182 -89.98 -14.91 -9.00
N ASP A 183 -90.03 -14.38 -7.78
CA ASP A 183 -90.74 -14.97 -6.66
C ASP A 183 -92.13 -14.36 -6.50
N GLY A 184 -93.15 -15.21 -6.56
CA GLY A 184 -94.57 -14.88 -6.35
C GLY A 184 -95.09 -15.30 -4.98
N SER A 185 -94.31 -16.02 -4.16
CA SER A 185 -94.74 -16.59 -2.88
C SER A 185 -95.13 -15.54 -1.82
N GLN A 186 -94.74 -14.29 -2.06
CA GLN A 186 -95.10 -13.12 -1.23
C GLN A 186 -96.55 -12.63 -1.46
N SER A 187 -97.31 -13.26 -2.37
CA SER A 187 -98.72 -12.96 -2.58
C SER A 187 -99.55 -13.29 -1.34
N ILE A 188 -100.49 -12.41 -0.98
CA ILE A 188 -101.27 -12.49 0.27
C ILE A 188 -102.76 -12.69 0.00
N ASP A 189 -103.46 -13.28 0.97
CA ASP A 189 -104.89 -13.61 0.92
C ASP A 189 -105.46 -13.66 2.36
N ASP A 190 -106.79 -13.59 2.51
CA ASP A 190 -107.42 -13.63 3.84
C ASP A 190 -107.60 -15.05 4.42
N MET A 191 -107.45 -16.09 3.58
CA MET A 191 -107.46 -17.50 3.98
C MET A 191 -106.26 -18.28 3.44
N LYS A 192 -106.22 -18.54 2.12
CA LYS A 192 -105.18 -19.30 1.43
C LYS A 192 -105.30 -19.20 -0.10
N ILE A 193 -104.21 -18.79 -0.74
CA ILE A 193 -104.00 -18.97 -2.19
C ILE A 193 -103.88 -20.47 -2.52
N VAL A 194 -104.72 -20.96 -3.44
CA VAL A 194 -104.74 -22.36 -3.90
C VAL A 194 -104.02 -22.59 -5.22
N SER A 195 -103.82 -21.54 -6.03
CA SER A 195 -103.16 -21.62 -7.33
C SER A 195 -102.30 -20.40 -7.63
N TYR A 196 -101.15 -20.64 -8.26
CA TYR A 196 -100.27 -19.65 -8.88
C TYR A 196 -100.16 -19.99 -10.36
N HIS A 197 -100.17 -18.99 -11.25
CA HIS A 197 -99.95 -19.21 -12.68
C HIS A 197 -99.13 -18.05 -13.27
N TRP A 198 -98.05 -18.39 -13.97
CA TRP A 198 -97.19 -17.44 -14.67
C TRP A 198 -97.34 -17.54 -16.19
N GLU A 199 -97.45 -16.39 -16.87
CA GLU A 199 -97.41 -16.29 -18.34
C GLU A 199 -96.41 -15.25 -18.85
N GLU A 200 -95.62 -15.58 -19.89
CA GLU A 200 -94.82 -14.60 -20.64
C GLU A 200 -95.70 -13.80 -21.61
N ILE A 201 -96.19 -12.64 -21.16
CA ILE A 201 -97.00 -11.70 -21.94
C ILE A 201 -96.21 -11.23 -23.17
N LYS A 202 -94.95 -10.81 -22.93
CA LYS A 202 -94.08 -10.18 -23.91
C LYS A 202 -92.63 -10.63 -23.69
N GLY A 203 -91.89 -10.82 -24.79
CA GLY A 203 -90.48 -11.15 -24.80
C GLY A 203 -89.93 -11.17 -26.24
N PRO A 204 -88.62 -11.41 -26.43
CA PRO A 204 -88.04 -11.75 -27.72
C PRO A 204 -88.67 -13.01 -28.32
N LEU A 205 -88.61 -13.17 -29.65
CA LEU A 205 -89.08 -14.39 -30.31
C LEU A 205 -88.22 -15.59 -29.91
N ARG A 206 -88.86 -16.60 -29.32
CA ARG A 206 -88.27 -17.87 -28.84
C ARG A 206 -89.23 -19.01 -29.18
N GLU A 207 -88.72 -20.21 -29.40
CA GLU A 207 -89.54 -21.39 -29.73
C GLU A 207 -90.50 -21.79 -28.59
N GLN A 208 -90.10 -21.52 -27.35
CA GLN A 208 -90.89 -21.79 -26.15
C GLN A 208 -90.92 -20.55 -25.25
N LYS A 209 -92.15 -20.10 -24.94
CA LYS A 209 -92.41 -19.07 -23.91
C LYS A 209 -92.29 -19.69 -22.51
N ALA A 210 -91.87 -18.89 -21.53
CA ALA A 210 -91.93 -19.30 -20.13
C ALA A 210 -93.37 -19.26 -19.59
N SER A 211 -93.75 -20.33 -18.90
CA SER A 211 -94.98 -20.43 -18.10
C SER A 211 -94.77 -21.50 -17.03
N ALA A 212 -95.36 -21.30 -15.84
CA ALA A 212 -95.24 -22.22 -14.71
C ALA A 212 -96.38 -22.02 -13.71
N ASP A 213 -96.85 -23.11 -13.11
CA ASP A 213 -97.91 -23.10 -12.08
C ASP A 213 -97.33 -23.15 -10.65
N THR A 214 -96.14 -22.57 -10.47
CA THR A 214 -95.34 -22.60 -9.24
C THR A 214 -95.26 -21.21 -8.58
N PRO A 215 -95.11 -21.13 -7.24
CA PRO A 215 -94.98 -19.85 -6.55
C PRO A 215 -93.72 -19.08 -6.99
N VAL A 216 -92.64 -19.77 -7.39
CA VAL A 216 -91.44 -19.16 -7.99
C VAL A 216 -91.38 -19.53 -9.47
N LEU A 217 -91.18 -18.52 -10.33
CA LEU A 217 -90.91 -18.69 -11.76
C LEU A 217 -89.40 -18.77 -11.98
N HIS A 218 -88.90 -19.91 -12.46
CA HIS A 218 -87.51 -20.05 -12.88
C HIS A 218 -87.36 -19.82 -14.38
N LEU A 219 -86.41 -18.96 -14.76
CA LEU A 219 -86.14 -18.56 -16.14
C LEU A 219 -84.74 -19.02 -16.55
N SER A 220 -84.62 -19.58 -17.76
CA SER A 220 -83.36 -20.05 -18.34
C SER A 220 -83.33 -19.82 -19.85
N ASN A 221 -82.13 -19.95 -20.44
CA ASN A 221 -81.86 -19.72 -21.86
C ASN A 221 -82.33 -18.33 -22.35
N LEU A 222 -82.16 -17.32 -21.49
CA LEU A 222 -82.55 -15.94 -21.76
C LEU A 222 -81.67 -15.32 -22.86
N VAL A 223 -82.31 -14.76 -23.88
CA VAL A 223 -81.66 -13.96 -24.93
C VAL A 223 -81.85 -12.46 -24.69
N PRO A 224 -80.97 -11.58 -25.20
CA PRO A 224 -81.08 -10.14 -24.98
C PRO A 224 -82.39 -9.52 -25.44
N GLY A 225 -82.95 -8.63 -24.63
CA GLY A 225 -84.24 -7.96 -24.85
C GLY A 225 -85.08 -7.86 -23.57
N ASN A 226 -86.30 -7.35 -23.72
CA ASN A 226 -87.16 -7.01 -22.58
C ASN A 226 -88.35 -7.98 -22.51
N TYR A 227 -88.49 -8.63 -21.37
CA TYR A 227 -89.55 -9.60 -21.04
C TYR A 227 -90.56 -8.97 -20.08
N THR A 228 -91.79 -9.48 -20.09
CA THR A 228 -92.84 -9.11 -19.14
C THR A 228 -93.69 -10.33 -18.82
N PHE A 229 -93.72 -10.69 -17.55
CA PHE A 229 -94.46 -11.85 -17.04
C PHE A 229 -95.65 -11.39 -16.22
N ARG A 230 -96.81 -12.05 -16.37
CA ARG A 230 -97.90 -11.94 -15.40
C ARG A 230 -97.74 -13.05 -14.36
N LEU A 231 -98.02 -12.72 -13.10
CA LEU A 231 -98.43 -13.69 -12.10
C LEU A 231 -99.93 -13.51 -11.86
N THR A 232 -100.69 -14.60 -11.93
CA THR A 232 -102.08 -14.67 -11.46
C THR A 232 -102.15 -15.61 -10.26
N VAL A 233 -102.85 -15.20 -9.19
CA VAL A 233 -103.12 -16.00 -8.00
C VAL A 233 -104.63 -16.15 -7.79
N ILE A 234 -105.04 -17.28 -7.21
CA ILE A 234 -106.46 -17.61 -6.96
C ILE A 234 -106.61 -18.10 -5.51
N ASP A 235 -107.62 -17.61 -4.79
CA ASP A 235 -107.96 -18.01 -3.42
C ASP A 235 -108.83 -19.29 -3.37
N SER A 236 -109.19 -19.74 -2.16
CA SER A 236 -110.04 -20.92 -1.95
C SER A 236 -111.52 -20.74 -2.34
N ASP A 237 -112.01 -19.50 -2.45
CA ASP A 237 -113.39 -19.17 -2.84
C ASP A 237 -113.51 -18.93 -4.37
N GLY A 238 -112.38 -18.94 -5.09
CA GLY A 238 -112.28 -18.78 -6.54
C GLY A 238 -112.07 -17.33 -7.03
N ALA A 239 -111.82 -16.37 -6.13
CA ALA A 239 -111.45 -15.01 -6.54
C ALA A 239 -109.98 -14.95 -6.97
N ALA A 240 -109.70 -14.15 -8.00
CA ALA A 240 -108.39 -14.10 -8.65
C ALA A 240 -107.85 -12.68 -8.74
N ASN A 241 -106.52 -12.56 -8.65
CA ASN A 241 -105.79 -11.30 -8.75
C ASN A 241 -104.54 -11.49 -9.62
N SER A 242 -104.07 -10.43 -10.30
CA SER A 242 -102.87 -10.54 -11.13
C SER A 242 -101.97 -9.31 -11.06
N THR A 243 -100.66 -9.56 -11.08
CA THR A 243 -99.61 -8.54 -11.10
C THR A 243 -98.63 -8.82 -12.24
N ILE A 244 -97.71 -7.89 -12.50
CA ILE A 244 -96.71 -8.01 -13.57
C ILE A 244 -95.30 -7.73 -13.05
N ALA A 245 -94.34 -8.48 -13.59
CA ALA A 245 -92.91 -8.28 -13.39
C ALA A 245 -92.21 -8.12 -14.75
N SER A 246 -91.22 -7.23 -14.80
CA SER A 246 -90.43 -6.93 -16.01
C SER A 246 -89.00 -7.39 -15.86
N LEU A 247 -88.40 -7.92 -16.93
CA LEU A 247 -87.01 -8.38 -16.96
C LEU A 247 -86.29 -7.79 -18.18
N THR A 248 -85.20 -7.06 -17.97
CA THR A 248 -84.31 -6.55 -19.02
C THR A 248 -83.07 -7.42 -19.11
N VAL A 249 -82.78 -7.98 -20.29
CA VAL A 249 -81.57 -8.76 -20.56
C VAL A 249 -80.66 -8.00 -21.51
N SER A 250 -79.52 -7.54 -21.02
CA SER A 250 -78.54 -6.77 -21.78
C SER A 250 -77.49 -7.66 -22.45
N LYS A 251 -77.03 -7.22 -23.63
CA LYS A 251 -75.82 -7.76 -24.29
C LYS A 251 -74.57 -7.47 -23.45
N PRO A 252 -73.47 -8.22 -23.60
CA PRO A 252 -72.18 -7.77 -23.10
C PRO A 252 -71.80 -6.45 -23.80
N VAL A 253 -71.06 -5.61 -23.09
CA VAL A 253 -70.34 -4.47 -23.67
C VAL A 253 -68.93 -4.95 -23.98
N ASP A 254 -68.42 -4.51 -25.12
CA ASP A 254 -67.11 -4.82 -25.68
C ASP A 254 -66.29 -3.51 -25.64
N TYR A 255 -65.06 -3.54 -25.14
CA TYR A 255 -64.27 -2.33 -24.88
C TYR A 255 -63.05 -2.25 -25.81
N PRO A 256 -62.62 -1.04 -26.24
CA PRO A 256 -61.42 -0.93 -27.06
C PRO A 256 -60.17 -1.42 -26.33
N PRO A 257 -59.20 -2.04 -27.03
CA PRO A 257 -57.98 -2.56 -26.43
C PRO A 257 -57.17 -1.46 -25.73
N ILE A 258 -56.34 -1.85 -24.77
CA ILE A 258 -55.38 -0.96 -24.11
C ILE A 258 -54.00 -1.24 -24.71
N ALA A 259 -53.52 -0.33 -25.56
CA ALA A 259 -52.17 -0.37 -26.09
C ALA A 259 -51.14 -0.07 -25.00
N ASN A 260 -50.08 -0.87 -24.91
CA ASN A 260 -48.92 -0.61 -24.06
C ASN A 260 -47.65 -0.94 -24.84
N ALA A 261 -46.86 0.09 -25.17
CA ALA A 261 -45.61 -0.03 -25.93
C ALA A 261 -44.36 -0.31 -25.06
N GLY A 262 -44.55 -0.47 -23.75
CA GLY A 262 -43.48 -0.54 -22.76
C GLY A 262 -42.96 0.83 -22.30
N PRO A 263 -42.12 0.88 -21.25
CA PRO A 263 -41.51 2.11 -20.78
C PRO A 263 -40.42 2.61 -21.73
N ASN A 264 -40.16 3.92 -21.70
CA ASN A 264 -39.08 4.55 -22.47
C ASN A 264 -37.71 3.91 -22.18
N GLN A 265 -36.88 3.81 -23.20
CA GLN A 265 -35.59 3.12 -23.17
C GLN A 265 -34.42 4.08 -23.46
N ALA A 266 -33.23 3.70 -23.01
CA ALA A 266 -31.98 4.32 -23.43
C ALA A 266 -30.96 3.22 -23.75
N VAL A 267 -30.14 3.44 -24.78
CA VAL A 267 -29.07 2.53 -25.19
C VAL A 267 -27.84 3.37 -25.55
N THR A 268 -26.67 2.99 -25.05
CA THR A 268 -25.40 3.66 -25.34
C THR A 268 -24.67 2.93 -26.46
N LEU A 269 -24.13 3.66 -27.43
CA LEU A 269 -23.22 3.08 -28.43
C LEU A 269 -22.01 2.42 -27.72
N PRO A 270 -21.45 1.32 -28.27
CA PRO A 270 -21.66 0.77 -29.61
C PRO A 270 -22.88 -0.16 -29.74
N GLN A 271 -23.65 -0.38 -28.67
CA GLN A 271 -24.91 -1.12 -28.77
C GLN A 271 -25.92 -0.29 -29.60
N ASN A 272 -26.28 -0.79 -30.78
CA ASN A 272 -27.19 -0.10 -31.71
C ASN A 272 -28.47 -0.91 -32.01
N PHE A 273 -28.82 -1.82 -31.10
CA PHE A 273 -29.98 -2.73 -31.20
C PHE A 273 -30.71 -2.89 -29.85
N ILE A 274 -32.02 -3.09 -29.92
CA ILE A 274 -32.91 -3.36 -28.77
C ILE A 274 -34.19 -4.08 -29.24
N THR A 275 -34.93 -4.72 -28.34
CA THR A 275 -36.32 -5.18 -28.60
C THR A 275 -37.30 -4.40 -27.74
N LEU A 276 -38.34 -3.84 -28.35
CA LEU A 276 -39.45 -3.18 -27.65
C LEU A 276 -40.65 -4.13 -27.54
N ASN A 277 -41.28 -4.15 -26.37
CA ASN A 277 -42.24 -5.18 -25.98
C ASN A 277 -43.66 -4.60 -25.85
N GLY A 278 -44.52 -4.95 -26.81
CA GLY A 278 -45.95 -4.61 -26.83
C GLY A 278 -46.85 -5.62 -26.13
N ASN A 279 -46.29 -6.72 -25.61
CA ASN A 279 -47.00 -7.86 -25.02
C ASN A 279 -47.74 -7.57 -23.70
N GLN A 280 -47.61 -6.35 -23.16
CA GLN A 280 -48.40 -5.86 -22.03
C GLN A 280 -49.69 -5.14 -22.46
N SER A 281 -50.00 -5.11 -23.78
CA SER A 281 -51.29 -4.63 -24.27
C SER A 281 -52.39 -5.65 -23.93
N SER A 282 -53.56 -5.17 -23.50
CA SER A 282 -54.64 -6.00 -22.94
C SER A 282 -56.01 -5.67 -23.54
N ASP A 283 -56.91 -6.64 -23.58
CA ASP A 283 -58.23 -6.56 -24.24
C ASP A 283 -59.19 -7.62 -23.63
N ASP A 284 -60.51 -7.39 -23.67
CA ASP A 284 -61.52 -8.35 -23.18
C ASP A 284 -62.00 -9.38 -24.22
N HIS A 285 -61.77 -9.16 -25.52
CA HIS A 285 -62.20 -10.04 -26.63
C HIS A 285 -61.08 -10.38 -27.64
N GLU A 286 -59.83 -10.48 -27.16
CA GLU A 286 -58.59 -10.88 -27.87
C GLU A 286 -58.00 -9.86 -28.87
N ILE A 287 -56.72 -9.50 -28.67
CA ILE A 287 -55.92 -8.69 -29.61
C ILE A 287 -55.48 -9.54 -30.81
N VAL A 288 -56.09 -9.31 -31.97
CA VAL A 288 -55.81 -10.07 -33.20
C VAL A 288 -54.64 -9.50 -34.02
N SER A 289 -54.21 -8.26 -33.77
CA SER A 289 -53.03 -7.71 -34.47
C SER A 289 -52.31 -6.60 -33.70
N TYR A 290 -50.98 -6.56 -33.90
CA TYR A 290 -50.07 -5.50 -33.49
C TYR A 290 -49.49 -4.87 -34.77
N GLU A 291 -49.30 -3.55 -34.80
CA GLU A 291 -48.61 -2.85 -35.88
C GLU A 291 -47.77 -1.70 -35.31
N TRP A 292 -46.44 -1.80 -35.48
CA TRP A 292 -45.49 -0.79 -35.05
C TRP A 292 -45.14 0.19 -36.17
N SER A 293 -44.80 1.42 -35.82
CA SER A 293 -44.31 2.44 -36.75
C SER A 293 -43.34 3.41 -36.10
N LEU A 294 -42.46 4.03 -36.90
CA LEU A 294 -41.65 5.16 -36.45
C LEU A 294 -42.55 6.42 -36.44
N SER A 295 -42.73 7.02 -35.27
CA SER A 295 -43.59 8.20 -35.09
C SER A 295 -43.05 9.39 -35.91
N PRO A 296 -43.90 10.26 -36.47
CA PRO A 296 -43.48 11.46 -37.20
C PRO A 296 -42.53 12.39 -36.43
N LYS A 297 -42.46 12.26 -35.10
CA LYS A 297 -41.49 12.94 -34.22
C LYS A 297 -40.03 12.62 -34.55
N SER A 298 -39.75 11.46 -35.14
CA SER A 298 -38.39 11.01 -35.52
C SER A 298 -38.13 11.07 -37.03
N LYS A 299 -38.84 11.96 -37.73
CA LYS A 299 -38.70 12.17 -39.18
C LYS A 299 -37.23 12.40 -39.59
N GLY A 300 -36.78 11.64 -40.58
CA GLY A 300 -35.43 11.74 -41.14
C GLY A 300 -34.41 10.79 -40.51
N LYS A 301 -34.74 10.12 -39.39
CA LYS A 301 -33.91 9.04 -38.83
C LYS A 301 -34.11 7.73 -39.57
N VAL A 302 -33.04 6.94 -39.67
CA VAL A 302 -33.03 5.61 -40.29
C VAL A 302 -32.82 4.57 -39.20
N VAL A 303 -33.62 3.51 -39.21
CA VAL A 303 -33.54 2.37 -38.29
C VAL A 303 -34.04 1.11 -38.99
N ALA A 304 -33.36 -0.02 -38.80
CA ALA A 304 -33.83 -1.31 -39.29
C ALA A 304 -34.85 -1.89 -38.29
N MET A 305 -36.06 -2.18 -38.77
CA MET A 305 -37.18 -2.69 -37.97
C MET A 305 -37.57 -4.10 -38.42
N GLN A 306 -37.61 -5.04 -37.48
CA GLN A 306 -38.08 -6.42 -37.67
C GLN A 306 -39.15 -6.77 -36.62
N GLY A 307 -40.04 -7.74 -36.90
CA GLY A 307 -41.14 -8.06 -35.98
C GLY A 307 -42.27 -7.02 -35.94
N VAL A 308 -42.33 -6.10 -36.90
CA VAL A 308 -43.26 -4.94 -36.97
C VAL A 308 -44.75 -5.29 -36.79
N ARG A 309 -45.17 -6.52 -37.11
CA ARG A 309 -46.54 -7.03 -36.93
C ARG A 309 -46.70 -8.04 -35.79
N THR A 310 -45.89 -7.90 -34.75
CA THR A 310 -45.84 -8.81 -33.60
C THR A 310 -45.76 -7.98 -32.31
N PRO A 311 -46.03 -8.57 -31.13
CA PRO A 311 -45.81 -7.91 -29.85
C PRO A 311 -44.33 -7.65 -29.52
N TYR A 312 -43.37 -7.97 -30.40
CA TYR A 312 -41.92 -7.79 -30.18
C TYR A 312 -41.28 -7.06 -31.38
N LEU A 313 -41.05 -5.75 -31.26
CA LEU A 313 -40.36 -4.96 -32.28
C LEU A 313 -38.85 -5.02 -32.07
N GLN A 314 -38.13 -5.66 -32.99
CA GLN A 314 -36.67 -5.69 -33.00
C GLN A 314 -36.12 -4.51 -33.80
N LEU A 315 -35.25 -3.73 -33.17
CA LEU A 315 -34.61 -2.55 -33.73
C LEU A 315 -33.10 -2.79 -33.85
N SER A 316 -32.49 -2.35 -34.96
CA SER A 316 -31.04 -2.44 -35.16
C SER A 316 -30.51 -1.35 -36.09
N ALA A 317 -29.17 -1.22 -36.18
CA ALA A 317 -28.46 -0.24 -37.00
C ALA A 317 -28.84 1.23 -36.70
N MET A 318 -29.16 1.52 -35.44
CA MET A 318 -29.52 2.87 -34.99
C MET A 318 -28.29 3.78 -34.87
N GLN A 319 -28.48 5.07 -35.17
CA GLN A 319 -27.51 6.15 -34.93
C GLN A 319 -27.95 7.01 -33.72
N GLU A 320 -27.13 7.95 -33.29
CA GLU A 320 -27.34 8.79 -32.10
C GLU A 320 -28.68 9.56 -32.06
N GLY A 321 -29.14 9.83 -30.84
CA GLY A 321 -30.27 10.66 -30.45
C GLY A 321 -31.60 9.92 -30.36
N ASP A 322 -32.67 10.71 -30.18
CA ASP A 322 -33.99 10.18 -29.80
C ASP A 322 -34.79 9.59 -30.97
N TYR A 323 -35.39 8.42 -30.74
CA TYR A 323 -36.38 7.78 -31.59
C TYR A 323 -37.70 7.70 -30.81
N THR A 324 -38.83 7.76 -31.50
CA THR A 324 -40.17 7.51 -30.93
C THR A 324 -40.89 6.50 -31.80
N PHE A 325 -41.33 5.40 -31.20
CA PHE A 325 -42.08 4.35 -31.89
C PHE A 325 -43.52 4.36 -31.40
N GLN A 326 -44.46 4.19 -32.33
CA GLN A 326 -45.88 4.09 -32.04
C GLN A 326 -46.33 2.66 -32.30
N LEU A 327 -46.84 2.00 -31.25
CA LEU A 327 -47.55 0.73 -31.34
C LEU A 327 -49.04 1.03 -31.56
N THR A 328 -49.65 0.34 -32.53
CA THR A 328 -51.09 0.20 -32.69
C THR A 328 -51.49 -1.23 -32.39
N VAL A 329 -52.56 -1.42 -31.63
CA VAL A 329 -53.20 -2.74 -31.44
C VAL A 329 -54.64 -2.71 -31.96
N THR A 330 -55.12 -3.85 -32.45
CA THR A 330 -56.51 -4.05 -32.91
C THR A 330 -57.06 -5.35 -32.31
N ASP A 331 -58.27 -5.29 -31.78
CA ASP A 331 -59.03 -6.42 -31.21
C ASP A 331 -59.78 -7.24 -32.28
N SER A 332 -60.50 -8.28 -31.86
CA SER A 332 -61.34 -9.08 -32.76
C SER A 332 -62.53 -8.30 -33.36
N ALA A 333 -63.02 -7.26 -32.66
CA ALA A 333 -64.11 -6.38 -33.09
C ALA A 333 -63.69 -5.26 -34.07
N ARG A 334 -62.38 -5.10 -34.30
CA ARG A 334 -61.70 -4.04 -35.10
C ARG A 334 -61.63 -2.66 -34.45
N GLN A 335 -61.86 -2.54 -33.14
CA GLN A 335 -61.52 -1.35 -32.36
C GLN A 335 -59.99 -1.23 -32.27
N ARG A 336 -59.50 -0.01 -32.02
CA ARG A 336 -58.06 0.30 -32.09
C ARG A 336 -57.61 1.20 -30.97
N SER A 337 -56.35 0.99 -30.58
CA SER A 337 -55.67 1.73 -29.52
C SER A 337 -54.21 1.93 -29.88
N THR A 338 -53.59 3.00 -29.39
CA THR A 338 -52.20 3.34 -29.71
C THR A 338 -51.42 3.84 -28.51
N ALA A 339 -50.16 3.45 -28.41
CA ALA A 339 -49.20 3.91 -27.41
C ALA A 339 -47.89 4.31 -28.09
N GLU A 340 -47.20 5.31 -27.53
CA GLU A 340 -45.85 5.69 -27.95
C GLU A 340 -44.82 5.30 -26.89
N VAL A 341 -43.61 4.99 -27.33
CA VAL A 341 -42.43 4.75 -26.49
C VAL A 341 -41.23 5.48 -27.10
N THR A 342 -40.42 6.15 -26.28
CA THR A 342 -39.18 6.79 -26.73
C THR A 342 -37.96 5.92 -26.46
N LEU A 343 -36.96 6.03 -27.33
CA LEU A 343 -35.69 5.34 -27.26
C LEU A 343 -34.56 6.33 -27.51
N ILE A 344 -33.74 6.61 -26.50
CA ILE A 344 -32.61 7.53 -26.60
C ILE A 344 -31.35 6.72 -26.92
N VAL A 345 -30.76 6.92 -28.11
CA VAL A 345 -29.45 6.36 -28.45
C VAL A 345 -28.37 7.36 -28.06
N GLN A 346 -27.60 7.04 -27.03
CA GLN A 346 -26.54 7.92 -26.52
C GLN A 346 -25.22 7.65 -27.26
N PRO A 347 -24.36 8.68 -27.44
CA PRO A 347 -22.99 8.45 -27.91
C PRO A 347 -22.24 7.55 -26.93
N GLU A 348 -21.17 6.93 -27.41
CA GLU A 348 -20.31 6.10 -26.55
C GLU A 348 -19.63 6.97 -25.48
N ASN A 349 -19.60 6.48 -24.24
CA ASN A 349 -18.87 7.15 -23.17
C ASN A 349 -17.37 6.98 -23.44
N ASN A 350 -16.64 8.10 -23.52
CA ASN A 350 -15.21 8.15 -23.75
C ASN A 350 -14.58 9.13 -22.74
N SER A 351 -13.59 8.66 -22.00
CA SER A 351 -12.89 9.44 -20.96
C SER A 351 -11.65 10.12 -21.55
N PRO A 352 -11.16 11.23 -20.99
CA PRO A 352 -9.83 11.72 -21.36
C PRO A 352 -8.76 10.72 -20.87
N PRO A 353 -7.67 10.50 -21.64
CA PRO A 353 -6.62 9.55 -21.26
C PRO A 353 -5.95 9.93 -19.94
N ILE A 354 -5.36 8.94 -19.27
CA ILE A 354 -4.58 9.13 -18.05
C ILE A 354 -3.10 9.06 -18.42
N ALA A 355 -2.45 10.23 -18.51
CA ALA A 355 -1.01 10.34 -18.73
C ALA A 355 -0.23 9.83 -17.51
N VAL A 356 0.62 8.82 -17.70
CA VAL A 356 1.52 8.30 -16.67
C VAL A 356 2.95 8.36 -17.19
N ALA A 357 3.60 9.50 -16.99
CA ALA A 357 5.06 9.57 -17.07
C ALA A 357 5.65 8.72 -15.94
N GLY A 358 6.71 7.96 -16.24
CA GLY A 358 7.41 7.11 -15.27
C GLY A 358 7.98 7.89 -14.07
N PRO A 359 8.41 7.18 -13.01
CA PRO A 359 8.94 7.82 -11.81
C PRO A 359 10.16 8.68 -12.09
N ASP A 360 10.34 9.72 -11.28
CA ASP A 360 11.54 10.57 -11.27
C ASP A 360 12.82 9.73 -11.20
N LYS A 361 13.85 10.15 -11.96
CA LYS A 361 15.12 9.44 -12.07
C LYS A 361 16.26 10.25 -11.48
N GLU A 362 17.17 9.55 -10.79
CA GLU A 362 18.51 10.08 -10.52
C GLU A 362 19.53 9.33 -11.37
N LEU A 363 20.48 10.07 -11.94
CA LEU A 363 21.61 9.55 -12.70
C LEU A 363 22.91 10.09 -12.08
N THR A 364 24.00 9.35 -12.24
CA THR A 364 25.34 9.77 -11.84
C THR A 364 26.17 10.02 -13.10
N PHE A 365 26.76 11.21 -13.23
CA PHE A 365 27.69 11.52 -14.32
C PHE A 365 28.89 10.55 -14.25
N PRO A 366 29.35 9.92 -15.36
CA PRO A 366 29.14 10.28 -16.77
C PRO A 366 27.98 9.56 -17.50
N VAL A 367 26.91 9.14 -16.81
CA VAL A 367 25.73 8.57 -17.48
C VAL A 367 24.84 9.69 -18.07
N GLU A 368 25.18 10.15 -19.27
CA GLU A 368 24.50 11.26 -19.98
C GLU A 368 23.19 10.87 -20.70
N SER A 369 22.66 9.66 -20.50
CA SER A 369 21.48 9.17 -21.24
C SER A 369 20.56 8.26 -20.41
N THR A 370 19.26 8.31 -20.71
CA THR A 370 18.26 7.37 -20.17
C THR A 370 16.98 7.36 -21.00
N THR A 371 16.09 6.40 -20.75
CA THR A 371 14.76 6.32 -21.37
C THR A 371 13.71 7.14 -20.61
N LEU A 372 12.67 7.58 -21.30
CA LEU A 372 11.42 8.08 -20.72
C LEU A 372 10.34 7.02 -20.99
N ASP A 373 9.68 6.50 -19.96
CA ASP A 373 8.65 5.46 -20.09
C ASP A 373 7.28 6.04 -19.75
N GLY A 374 6.36 5.97 -20.72
CA GLY A 374 4.98 6.41 -20.66
C GLY A 374 3.98 5.28 -20.94
N SER A 375 4.46 4.04 -21.09
CA SER A 375 3.69 2.85 -21.48
C SER A 375 2.60 2.44 -20.49
N LYS A 376 2.60 3.02 -19.29
CA LYS A 376 1.58 2.84 -18.24
C LYS A 376 0.41 3.81 -18.36
N SER A 377 0.46 4.75 -19.31
CA SER A 377 -0.66 5.62 -19.65
C SER A 377 -1.81 4.78 -20.19
N GLN A 378 -3.03 5.07 -19.74
CA GLN A 378 -4.22 4.25 -19.99
C GLN A 378 -5.41 5.11 -20.41
N ASP A 379 -6.35 4.51 -21.12
CA ASP A 379 -7.50 5.14 -21.75
C ASP A 379 -8.60 4.07 -21.93
N ASP A 380 -9.87 4.46 -21.99
CA ASP A 380 -10.98 3.50 -22.14
C ASP A 380 -11.26 3.07 -23.59
N GLN A 381 -10.77 3.81 -24.60
CA GLN A 381 -10.84 3.43 -26.02
C GLN A 381 -9.47 3.17 -26.67
N GLY A 382 -8.43 3.84 -26.20
CA GLY A 382 -7.03 3.61 -26.59
C GLY A 382 -6.26 4.87 -26.97
N ILE A 383 -5.04 4.98 -26.46
CA ILE A 383 -4.14 6.11 -26.76
C ILE A 383 -3.56 5.95 -28.18
N VAL A 384 -3.82 6.91 -29.05
CA VAL A 384 -3.33 6.93 -30.45
C VAL A 384 -2.14 7.86 -30.67
N PHE A 385 -1.85 8.74 -29.70
CA PHE A 385 -0.79 9.75 -29.80
C PHE A 385 -0.05 9.89 -28.47
N TYR A 386 1.29 9.89 -28.55
CA TYR A 386 2.21 10.23 -27.48
C TYR A 386 3.09 11.38 -27.95
N HIS A 387 3.46 12.30 -27.06
CA HIS A 387 4.51 13.29 -27.32
C HIS A 387 5.27 13.64 -26.04
N TRP A 388 6.60 13.60 -26.10
CA TRP A 388 7.51 14.00 -25.04
C TRP A 388 8.23 15.32 -25.36
N GLU A 389 8.23 16.26 -24.41
CA GLU A 389 8.99 17.51 -24.51
C GLU A 389 9.87 17.74 -23.27
N ASN A 390 11.03 18.35 -23.43
CA ASN A 390 11.82 18.89 -22.33
C ASN A 390 11.29 20.29 -21.97
N ILE A 391 10.74 20.45 -20.77
CA ILE A 391 10.14 21.70 -20.28
C ILE A 391 11.22 22.65 -19.71
N SER A 392 12.28 22.08 -19.13
CA SER A 392 13.32 22.85 -18.42
C SER A 392 14.53 21.97 -18.11
N GLY A 393 15.74 22.49 -18.30
CA GLY A 393 16.99 21.89 -17.84
C GLY A 393 18.17 22.86 -17.98
N PRO A 394 19.37 22.52 -17.46
CA PRO A 394 20.56 23.36 -17.57
C PRO A 394 21.14 23.43 -19.00
N SER A 395 20.88 22.41 -19.83
CA SER A 395 21.31 22.33 -21.24
C SER A 395 20.14 22.00 -22.16
N SER A 396 20.35 22.16 -23.47
CA SER A 396 19.59 21.40 -24.46
C SER A 396 19.95 19.91 -24.39
N VAL A 397 19.03 19.06 -24.85
CA VAL A 397 19.15 17.60 -24.89
C VAL A 397 18.70 17.11 -26.26
N GLN A 398 19.13 15.92 -26.67
CA GLN A 398 18.58 15.25 -27.85
C GLN A 398 17.58 14.18 -27.40
N MET A 399 16.48 14.03 -28.16
CA MET A 399 15.42 13.07 -27.87
C MET A 399 15.10 12.25 -29.12
N GLU A 400 14.98 10.93 -28.94
CA GLU A 400 14.60 9.99 -29.99
C GLU A 400 13.30 9.29 -29.59
N ASN A 401 12.40 9.08 -30.56
CA ASN A 401 11.08 8.46 -30.34
C ASN A 401 10.20 9.26 -29.36
N ASP A 402 10.30 10.60 -29.39
CA ASP A 402 9.45 11.48 -28.60
C ASP A 402 7.96 11.34 -28.96
N ASP A 403 7.65 10.84 -30.15
CA ASP A 403 6.33 10.50 -30.68
C ASP A 403 5.73 9.19 -30.11
N LYS A 404 6.44 8.50 -29.19
CA LYS A 404 6.09 7.13 -28.75
C LYS A 404 5.97 7.00 -27.24
N ALA A 405 5.35 5.90 -26.82
CA ALA A 405 5.19 5.53 -25.41
C ALA A 405 6.52 5.35 -24.65
N ILE A 406 7.62 5.06 -25.36
CA ILE A 406 8.97 5.03 -24.79
C ILE A 406 9.88 5.88 -25.68
N ALA A 407 10.46 6.92 -25.11
CA ALA A 407 11.46 7.78 -25.74
C ALA A 407 12.85 7.56 -25.12
N THR A 408 13.90 8.01 -25.80
CA THR A 408 15.28 8.03 -25.27
C THR A 408 15.79 9.46 -25.26
N VAL A 409 16.39 9.91 -24.16
CA VAL A 409 17.05 11.22 -24.04
C VAL A 409 18.55 11.07 -23.84
N THR A 410 19.33 11.91 -24.53
CA THR A 410 20.81 11.90 -24.51
C THR A 410 21.37 13.33 -24.40
N GLY A 411 22.60 13.46 -23.92
CA GLY A 411 23.26 14.75 -23.67
C GLY A 411 22.83 15.41 -22.35
N LEU A 412 22.50 14.59 -21.34
CA LEU A 412 22.16 15.06 -19.99
C LEU A 412 23.44 15.42 -19.22
N GLN A 413 23.58 16.69 -18.83
CA GLN A 413 24.66 17.22 -18.01
C GLN A 413 24.23 17.32 -16.52
N VAL A 414 25.17 17.61 -15.62
CA VAL A 414 24.87 17.75 -14.17
C VAL A 414 23.80 18.83 -13.91
N GLY A 415 22.75 18.45 -13.17
CA GLY A 415 21.60 19.31 -12.85
C GLY A 415 20.26 18.58 -12.97
N THR A 416 19.15 19.32 -12.84
CA THR A 416 17.79 18.77 -12.91
C THR A 416 17.07 19.20 -14.19
N TYR A 417 16.55 18.22 -14.91
CA TYR A 417 15.68 18.35 -16.08
C TYR A 417 14.23 17.98 -15.72
N ARG A 418 13.26 18.45 -16.51
CA ARG A 418 11.85 18.04 -16.42
C ARG A 418 11.28 17.77 -17.81
N PHE A 419 10.63 16.63 -17.95
CA PHE A 419 10.02 16.19 -19.21
C PHE A 419 8.51 16.07 -19.04
N ARG A 420 7.73 16.62 -19.99
CA ARG A 420 6.28 16.39 -20.07
C ARG A 420 6.01 15.28 -21.06
N LEU A 421 5.23 14.30 -20.64
CA LEU A 421 4.48 13.42 -21.53
C LEU A 421 3.10 14.04 -21.77
N THR A 422 2.67 14.10 -23.03
CA THR A 422 1.28 14.36 -23.43
C THR A 422 0.75 13.14 -24.18
N VAL A 423 -0.47 12.68 -23.85
CA VAL A 423 -1.16 11.59 -24.54
C VAL A 423 -2.54 12.03 -25.05
N LYS A 424 -3.03 11.40 -26.14
CA LYS A 424 -4.37 11.64 -26.69
C LYS A 424 -5.06 10.36 -27.16
N ASP A 425 -6.38 10.34 -27.03
CA ASP A 425 -7.28 9.33 -27.58
C ASP A 425 -7.60 9.57 -29.06
N GLN A 426 -8.47 8.73 -29.65
CA GLN A 426 -8.90 8.84 -31.04
C GLN A 426 -9.85 10.03 -31.30
N GLN A 427 -10.43 10.60 -30.24
CA GLN A 427 -11.41 11.69 -30.24
C GLN A 427 -10.74 13.07 -30.12
N GLY A 428 -9.48 13.11 -29.71
CA GLY A 428 -8.68 14.33 -29.50
C GLY A 428 -8.69 14.87 -28.06
N LEU A 429 -9.27 14.15 -27.09
CA LEU A 429 -9.07 14.47 -25.68
C LEU A 429 -7.60 14.26 -25.32
N SER A 430 -7.11 14.98 -24.30
CA SER A 430 -5.68 14.99 -23.99
C SER A 430 -5.40 15.14 -22.51
N SER A 431 -4.27 14.59 -22.10
CA SER A 431 -3.79 14.61 -20.72
C SER A 431 -2.28 14.67 -20.70
N ALA A 432 -1.72 15.21 -19.62
CA ALA A 432 -0.29 15.43 -19.48
C ALA A 432 0.24 15.07 -18.09
N SER A 433 1.47 14.56 -18.07
CA SER A 433 2.19 14.12 -16.88
C SER A 433 3.64 14.59 -16.96
N VAL A 434 4.32 14.77 -15.82
CA VAL A 434 5.68 15.33 -15.78
C VAL A 434 6.56 14.47 -14.89
N LEU A 435 7.75 14.12 -15.39
CA LEU A 435 8.82 13.48 -14.60
C LEU A 435 10.05 14.39 -14.54
N SER A 436 10.81 14.28 -13.45
CA SER A 436 12.09 14.96 -13.25
C SER A 436 13.26 13.99 -13.41
N ILE A 437 14.35 14.45 -14.00
CA ILE A 437 15.62 13.70 -14.04
C ILE A 437 16.70 14.56 -13.41
N THR A 438 17.34 14.08 -12.35
CA THR A 438 18.47 14.78 -11.72
C THR A 438 19.76 14.00 -11.98
N VAL A 439 20.64 14.58 -12.80
CA VAL A 439 22.02 14.11 -12.94
C VAL A 439 22.84 14.74 -11.83
N LYS A 440 23.46 13.92 -10.99
CA LYS A 440 24.42 14.34 -9.97
C LYS A 440 25.83 14.08 -10.46
N GLU A 441 26.74 14.95 -10.08
CA GLU A 441 28.16 14.63 -10.15
C GLU A 441 28.46 13.52 -9.13
N GLU A 442 29.40 12.63 -9.46
CA GLU A 442 29.80 11.55 -8.57
C GLU A 442 30.72 12.09 -7.46
N ASN A 443 30.24 12.04 -6.22
CA ASN A 443 31.06 12.38 -5.06
C ASN A 443 32.39 11.61 -5.10
N ASN A 444 33.47 12.36 -4.97
CA ASN A 444 34.83 11.89 -4.74
C ASN A 444 35.28 12.44 -3.39
N SER A 445 36.06 11.68 -2.62
CA SER A 445 36.89 12.27 -1.57
C SER A 445 38.37 12.05 -1.91
N PRO A 446 39.27 13.00 -1.59
CA PRO A 446 40.67 12.80 -1.86
C PRO A 446 41.20 11.58 -1.07
N PRO A 447 42.13 10.80 -1.65
CA PRO A 447 42.69 9.63 -1.00
C PRO A 447 43.38 10.00 0.30
N ARG A 448 43.62 9.02 1.17
CA ARG A 448 44.35 9.20 2.44
C ARG A 448 45.62 8.39 2.43
N ALA A 449 46.75 9.07 2.38
CA ALA A 449 48.07 8.48 2.45
C ALA A 449 48.34 7.88 3.84
N ARG A 450 49.05 6.75 3.89
CA ARG A 450 49.62 6.17 5.12
C ARG A 450 50.95 5.51 4.82
N ALA A 451 52.05 6.19 5.11
CA ALA A 451 53.42 5.81 4.74
C ALA A 451 54.08 4.77 5.69
N GLY A 452 53.38 4.35 6.76
CA GLY A 452 53.88 3.38 7.75
C GLY A 452 54.54 4.00 8.98
N GLY A 453 54.92 5.28 8.95
CA GLY A 453 55.40 6.04 10.11
C GLY A 453 56.88 5.81 10.45
N LYS A 454 57.22 5.65 11.74
CA LYS A 454 58.62 5.58 12.19
C LYS A 454 59.14 4.17 12.42
N HIS A 455 60.24 3.85 11.75
CA HIS A 455 61.02 2.63 11.88
C HIS A 455 62.41 2.91 12.48
N VAL A 456 62.99 1.92 13.16
CA VAL A 456 64.37 1.96 13.67
C VAL A 456 65.10 0.73 13.18
N LEU A 457 66.23 0.93 12.49
CA LEU A 457 67.08 -0.10 11.92
C LEU A 457 68.42 -0.10 12.66
N VAL A 458 69.06 -1.26 12.80
CA VAL A 458 70.36 -1.39 13.47
C VAL A 458 71.30 -2.22 12.60
N LEU A 459 72.44 -1.63 12.25
CA LEU A 459 73.48 -2.30 11.47
C LEU A 459 73.97 -3.59 12.19
N PRO A 460 74.37 -4.65 11.47
CA PRO A 460 74.64 -4.72 10.03
C PRO A 460 73.41 -4.86 9.14
N ASN A 461 72.18 -4.97 9.68
CA ASN A 461 70.99 -4.97 8.83
C ASN A 461 70.83 -3.58 8.19
N ASN A 462 70.87 -3.54 6.86
CA ASN A 462 70.90 -2.31 6.06
C ASN A 462 69.76 -2.25 5.01
N SER A 463 68.74 -3.10 5.16
CA SER A 463 67.51 -3.07 4.37
C SER A 463 66.27 -2.90 5.25
N VAL A 464 65.23 -2.28 4.67
CA VAL A 464 63.93 -2.09 5.31
C VAL A 464 62.83 -1.97 4.24
N THR A 465 61.61 -2.30 4.61
CA THR A 465 60.41 -2.13 3.78
C THR A 465 59.44 -1.18 4.47
N LEU A 466 58.92 -0.19 3.75
CA LEU A 466 57.92 0.76 4.23
C LEU A 466 56.55 0.41 3.63
N ASP A 467 55.57 0.15 4.49
CA ASP A 467 54.24 -0.34 4.12
C ASP A 467 53.27 0.82 3.89
N GLY A 468 53.08 1.19 2.63
CA GLY A 468 52.12 2.20 2.15
C GLY A 468 50.72 1.63 1.84
N SER A 469 50.55 0.30 1.88
CA SER A 469 49.34 -0.40 1.41
C SER A 469 48.08 -0.14 2.26
N ARG A 470 48.22 0.58 3.38
CA ARG A 470 47.14 0.99 4.27
C ARG A 470 46.54 2.35 3.93
N SER A 471 47.07 2.99 2.89
CA SER A 471 46.46 4.15 2.24
C SER A 471 45.09 3.74 1.68
N ALA A 472 44.10 4.62 1.76
CA ALA A 472 42.72 4.26 1.43
C ALA A 472 41.96 5.43 0.79
N ASP A 473 41.00 5.09 -0.05
CA ASP A 473 40.22 5.99 -0.92
C ASP A 473 38.81 5.43 -1.09
N ASP A 474 37.81 6.23 -1.47
CA ASP A 474 36.44 5.75 -1.71
C ASP A 474 36.19 5.19 -3.12
N GLN A 475 37.05 5.52 -4.10
CA GLN A 475 36.96 5.01 -5.48
C GLN A 475 38.11 4.05 -5.83
N GLY A 476 39.31 4.30 -5.31
CA GLY A 476 40.50 3.46 -5.44
C GLY A 476 41.75 4.25 -5.82
N ILE A 477 42.86 3.96 -5.14
CA ILE A 477 44.18 4.56 -5.45
C ILE A 477 44.71 3.97 -6.76
N VAL A 478 44.99 4.83 -7.74
CA VAL A 478 45.51 4.45 -9.06
C VAL A 478 47.04 4.51 -9.12
N SER A 479 47.67 5.40 -8.34
CA SER A 479 49.14 5.47 -8.27
C SER A 479 49.69 5.77 -6.87
N TYR A 480 50.85 5.20 -6.60
CA TYR A 480 51.70 5.43 -5.43
C TYR A 480 53.01 6.06 -5.93
N LEU A 481 53.54 7.05 -5.21
CA LEU A 481 54.83 7.65 -5.51
C LEU A 481 55.56 8.00 -4.21
N TRP A 482 56.68 7.32 -3.95
CA TRP A 482 57.57 7.61 -2.84
C TRP A 482 58.68 8.56 -3.27
N THR A 483 58.83 9.67 -2.55
CA THR A 483 59.93 10.62 -2.76
C THR A 483 60.81 10.67 -1.52
N ARG A 484 62.13 10.58 -1.70
CA ARG A 484 63.08 10.76 -0.59
C ARG A 484 63.22 12.25 -0.28
N ASP A 485 63.13 12.61 1.00
CA ASP A 485 63.38 13.98 1.42
C ASP A 485 64.84 14.38 1.17
N GLY A 486 65.06 15.58 0.62
CA GLY A 486 66.39 16.07 0.26
C GLY A 486 67.36 16.32 1.44
N GLN A 487 66.89 16.26 2.69
CA GLN A 487 67.74 16.27 3.88
C GLN A 487 68.18 14.86 4.33
N SER A 488 67.63 13.80 3.73
CA SER A 488 68.02 12.40 4.00
C SER A 488 69.39 12.07 3.41
N PRO A 489 70.11 11.07 3.95
CA PRO A 489 71.32 10.56 3.30
C PRO A 489 71.04 10.07 1.86
N ALA A 490 71.94 10.43 0.95
CA ALA A 490 71.85 10.04 -0.47
C ALA A 490 72.15 8.55 -0.72
N ALA A 491 72.88 7.90 0.19
CA ALA A 491 73.10 6.46 0.16
C ALA A 491 71.81 5.67 0.44
N GLY A 492 71.82 4.37 0.13
CA GLY A 492 70.64 3.52 0.21
C GLY A 492 69.84 3.54 -1.09
N ASP A 493 69.55 2.36 -1.61
CA ASP A 493 69.05 2.14 -2.97
C ASP A 493 67.61 1.62 -2.94
N VAL A 494 66.77 2.12 -3.86
CA VAL A 494 65.41 1.62 -4.07
C VAL A 494 65.48 0.32 -4.87
N ILE A 495 64.86 -0.75 -4.38
CA ILE A 495 64.87 -2.05 -5.06
C ILE A 495 63.66 -2.12 -6.02
N HIS A 496 63.86 -2.72 -7.20
CA HIS A 496 62.83 -3.08 -8.19
C HIS A 496 61.93 -1.96 -8.76
N GLY A 497 62.15 -0.69 -8.44
CA GLY A 497 61.20 0.40 -8.79
C GLY A 497 60.01 0.50 -7.84
N SER A 498 60.17 -0.03 -6.61
CA SER A 498 59.17 0.02 -5.54
C SER A 498 58.87 1.42 -5.00
N ASP A 499 59.53 2.46 -5.51
CA ASP A 499 59.13 3.86 -5.33
C ASP A 499 57.82 4.21 -6.06
N HIS A 500 57.36 3.38 -6.99
CA HIS A 500 56.06 3.50 -7.66
C HIS A 500 55.02 2.46 -7.18
N GLU A 501 55.33 1.72 -6.11
CA GLU A 501 54.49 0.66 -5.55
C GLU A 501 53.94 1.00 -4.15
N ALA A 502 52.92 0.26 -3.71
CA ALA A 502 52.34 0.40 -2.38
C ALA A 502 53.30 0.00 -1.23
N VAL A 503 54.44 -0.65 -1.50
CA VAL A 503 55.43 -1.05 -0.49
C VAL A 503 56.84 -0.73 -0.98
N LEU A 504 57.41 0.36 -0.47
CA LEU A 504 58.77 0.78 -0.81
C LEU A 504 59.82 -0.16 -0.18
N GLN A 505 60.73 -0.69 -0.99
CA GLN A 505 61.82 -1.55 -0.57
C GLN A 505 63.16 -0.82 -0.69
N LEU A 506 63.93 -0.81 0.40
CA LEU A 506 65.22 -0.12 0.50
C LEU A 506 66.32 -1.09 0.92
N THR A 507 67.50 -0.94 0.32
CA THR A 507 68.74 -1.63 0.72
C THR A 507 69.90 -0.64 0.84
N ASN A 508 71.10 -1.11 1.20
CA ASN A 508 72.33 -0.31 1.23
C ASN A 508 72.28 0.92 2.17
N LEU A 509 71.42 0.91 3.18
CA LEU A 509 71.25 2.03 4.11
C LEU A 509 72.47 2.16 5.04
N VAL A 510 72.93 3.40 5.23
CA VAL A 510 74.02 3.76 6.16
C VAL A 510 73.48 4.49 7.40
N GLU A 511 74.31 4.60 8.44
CA GLU A 511 74.05 5.33 9.69
C GLU A 511 73.52 6.75 9.43
N GLY A 512 72.33 7.08 9.96
CA GLY A 512 71.62 8.34 9.68
C GLY A 512 70.09 8.20 9.79
N THR A 513 69.37 9.30 9.57
CA THR A 513 67.90 9.33 9.55
C THR A 513 67.41 9.65 8.14
N TYR A 514 66.52 8.82 7.60
CA TYR A 514 65.90 8.99 6.29
C TYR A 514 64.44 9.37 6.48
N THR A 515 63.93 10.27 5.63
CA THR A 515 62.52 10.61 5.52
C THR A 515 62.06 10.34 4.09
N PHE A 516 60.92 9.67 3.95
CA PHE A 516 60.28 9.39 2.66
C PHE A 516 58.83 9.87 2.70
N HIS A 517 58.42 10.62 1.69
CA HIS A 517 57.05 11.10 1.54
C HIS A 517 56.34 10.23 0.51
N LEU A 518 55.29 9.53 0.93
CA LEU A 518 54.40 8.77 0.06
C LEU A 518 53.27 9.69 -0.41
N LYS A 519 53.24 9.99 -1.70
CA LYS A 519 52.06 10.53 -2.39
C LYS A 519 51.19 9.38 -2.90
N VAL A 520 49.89 9.45 -2.68
CA VAL A 520 48.89 8.61 -3.36
C VAL A 520 47.95 9.47 -4.20
N THR A 521 47.54 8.96 -5.36
CA THR A 521 46.63 9.65 -6.29
C THR A 521 45.55 8.69 -6.78
N ASP A 522 44.31 9.17 -6.84
CA ASP A 522 43.14 8.42 -7.29
C ASP A 522 42.96 8.43 -8.82
N ALA A 523 41.75 8.08 -9.29
CA ALA A 523 41.39 8.09 -10.72
C ALA A 523 41.01 9.47 -11.28
N LYS A 524 40.68 10.47 -10.44
CA LYS A 524 40.27 11.81 -10.86
C LYS A 524 41.41 12.83 -10.82
N GLY A 525 42.51 12.50 -10.14
CA GLY A 525 43.71 13.32 -9.96
C GLY A 525 43.85 13.93 -8.56
N ASP A 526 42.90 13.68 -7.65
CA ASP A 526 43.01 14.10 -6.26
C ASP A 526 44.09 13.27 -5.54
N SER A 527 44.79 13.89 -4.60
CA SER A 527 45.95 13.27 -3.96
C SER A 527 46.29 13.81 -2.57
N ASP A 528 46.93 12.94 -1.78
CA ASP A 528 47.36 13.19 -0.40
C ASP A 528 48.79 12.68 -0.17
N VAL A 529 49.45 13.15 0.89
CA VAL A 529 50.86 12.87 1.20
C VAL A 529 51.07 12.61 2.69
N ASP A 530 51.65 11.45 3.03
CA ASP A 530 52.09 11.09 4.39
C ASP A 530 53.60 10.79 4.39
N SER A 531 54.24 10.84 5.56
CA SER A 531 55.70 10.71 5.71
C SER A 531 56.12 9.57 6.62
N ALA A 532 57.09 8.79 6.15
CA ALA A 532 57.75 7.73 6.89
C ALA A 532 59.18 8.14 7.28
N THR A 533 59.66 7.65 8.41
CA THR A 533 61.03 7.91 8.88
C THR A 533 61.76 6.62 9.25
N VAL A 534 63.02 6.50 8.85
CA VAL A 534 63.88 5.35 9.16
C VAL A 534 65.13 5.85 9.90
N GLU A 535 65.26 5.51 11.17
CA GLU A 535 66.43 5.83 11.99
C GLU A 535 67.41 4.66 11.97
N VAL A 536 68.53 4.79 11.25
CA VAL A 536 69.55 3.75 11.08
C VAL A 536 70.70 3.95 12.07
N ARG A 537 70.80 3.03 13.04
CA ARG A 537 71.78 3.07 14.13
C ARG A 537 73.02 2.21 13.84
N PRO A 538 74.21 2.58 14.37
CA PRO A 538 75.43 1.80 14.23
C PRO A 538 75.35 0.43 14.92
N ASP A 539 76.12 -0.54 14.44
CA ASP A 539 76.19 -1.89 15.04
C ASP A 539 76.77 -1.81 16.46
N PRO A 540 76.08 -2.30 17.50
CA PRO A 540 76.63 -2.35 18.87
C PRO A 540 77.93 -3.17 18.97
N ARG A 541 78.22 -4.06 18.00
CA ARG A 541 79.46 -4.86 17.95
C ARG A 541 80.58 -4.20 17.13
N ARG A 542 80.42 -2.97 16.60
CA ARG A 542 81.39 -2.27 15.74
C ARG A 542 82.84 -2.29 16.26
N ASN A 543 83.03 -2.32 17.57
CA ASN A 543 84.35 -2.35 18.24
C ASN A 543 84.95 -3.77 18.44
N GLY A 544 84.20 -4.82 18.10
CA GLY A 544 84.64 -6.22 18.12
C GLY A 544 84.92 -6.81 16.73
N LEU A 545 84.76 -6.01 15.67
CA LEU A 545 84.95 -6.42 14.28
C LEU A 545 86.40 -6.25 13.81
N VAL A 546 86.96 -7.33 13.26
CA VAL A 546 88.25 -7.39 12.56
C VAL A 546 87.99 -7.43 11.06
N GLU A 547 88.78 -6.69 10.29
CA GLU A 547 88.76 -6.66 8.83
C GLU A 547 90.03 -7.36 8.30
N LEU A 548 89.84 -8.42 7.53
CA LEU A 548 90.91 -9.25 6.97
C LEU A 548 90.90 -9.13 5.44
N ILE A 549 91.96 -8.55 4.88
CA ILE A 549 92.07 -8.32 3.43
C ILE A 549 92.88 -9.45 2.80
N LEU A 550 92.27 -10.18 1.88
CA LEU A 550 92.82 -11.35 1.20
C LEU A 550 93.09 -11.08 -0.28
N GLN A 551 94.18 -11.64 -0.83
CA GLN A 551 94.50 -11.56 -2.25
C GLN A 551 93.68 -12.57 -3.09
N VAL A 552 92.35 -12.37 -3.11
CA VAL A 552 91.38 -13.10 -3.95
C VAL A 552 90.23 -12.15 -4.30
N GLY A 553 89.73 -12.17 -5.54
CA GLY A 553 88.55 -11.39 -5.93
C GLY A 553 87.26 -12.04 -5.40
N VAL A 554 86.28 -11.25 -4.98
CA VAL A 554 85.09 -11.75 -4.24
C VAL A 554 84.34 -12.84 -4.99
N GLY A 555 84.13 -12.66 -6.30
CA GLY A 555 83.45 -13.64 -7.16
C GLY A 555 84.21 -14.96 -7.37
N GLN A 556 85.44 -15.08 -6.84
CA GLN A 556 86.24 -16.31 -6.84
C GLN A 556 86.30 -16.98 -5.46
N LEU A 557 85.82 -16.32 -4.39
CA LEU A 557 85.77 -16.88 -3.04
C LEU A 557 84.48 -17.70 -2.86
N SER A 558 84.56 -19.01 -3.08
CA SER A 558 83.42 -19.90 -2.85
C SER A 558 83.15 -20.13 -1.35
N GLU A 559 81.91 -20.50 -1.02
CA GLU A 559 81.45 -20.75 0.35
C GLU A 559 82.28 -21.83 1.07
N GLN A 560 82.70 -22.88 0.35
CA GLN A 560 83.59 -23.93 0.88
C GLN A 560 84.99 -23.40 1.23
N GLN A 561 85.50 -22.44 0.45
CA GLN A 561 86.80 -21.80 0.70
C GLN A 561 86.70 -20.79 1.86
N LYS A 562 85.57 -20.10 2.01
CA LYS A 562 85.26 -19.26 3.18
C LYS A 562 85.18 -20.11 4.46
N ASP A 563 84.50 -21.25 4.45
CA ASP A 563 84.46 -22.15 5.60
C ASP A 563 85.86 -22.71 5.94
N THR A 564 86.65 -23.07 4.91
CA THR A 564 88.04 -23.53 5.09
C THR A 564 88.92 -22.45 5.72
N LEU A 565 88.81 -21.20 5.27
CA LEU A 565 89.48 -20.03 5.86
C LEU A 565 89.09 -19.85 7.33
N VAL A 566 87.81 -19.97 7.67
CA VAL A 566 87.32 -19.85 9.07
C VAL A 566 87.97 -20.90 9.97
N ARG A 567 88.11 -22.17 9.53
CA ARG A 567 88.82 -23.21 10.30
C ARG A 567 90.29 -22.86 10.53
N GLN A 568 90.97 -22.38 9.49
CA GLN A 568 92.38 -21.99 9.60
C GLN A 568 92.56 -20.79 10.55
N LEU A 569 91.66 -19.80 10.49
CA LEU A 569 91.66 -18.67 11.43
C LEU A 569 91.38 -19.12 12.88
N ALA A 570 90.49 -20.09 13.08
CA ALA A 570 90.20 -20.65 14.40
C ALA A 570 91.43 -21.33 15.03
N VAL A 571 92.18 -22.10 14.23
CA VAL A 571 93.47 -22.70 14.63
C VAL A 571 94.52 -21.63 14.97
N LEU A 572 94.65 -20.57 14.16
CA LEU A 572 95.60 -19.47 14.44
C LEU A 572 95.26 -18.70 15.73
N LEU A 573 93.97 -18.54 16.03
CA LEU A 573 93.47 -17.82 17.20
C LEU A 573 93.29 -18.70 18.45
N ASN A 574 93.43 -20.02 18.33
CA ASN A 574 93.15 -21.00 19.38
C ASN A 574 91.71 -20.85 19.94
N VAL A 575 90.72 -20.81 19.04
CA VAL A 575 89.28 -20.79 19.32
C VAL A 575 88.57 -21.88 18.50
N LEU A 576 87.26 -22.09 18.72
CA LEU A 576 86.48 -23.03 17.90
C LEU A 576 86.05 -22.38 16.58
N ASP A 577 85.89 -23.19 15.51
CA ASP A 577 85.27 -22.77 14.24
C ASP A 577 83.93 -22.06 14.46
N SER A 578 83.17 -22.49 15.48
CA SER A 578 81.87 -21.92 15.85
C SER A 578 81.94 -20.51 16.39
N ASP A 579 83.10 -20.07 16.88
CA ASP A 579 83.26 -18.82 17.62
C ASP A 579 83.73 -17.66 16.74
N ILE A 580 84.20 -17.96 15.53
CA ILE A 580 84.45 -16.97 14.48
C ILE A 580 83.15 -16.75 13.71
N LYS A 581 82.61 -15.54 13.80
CA LYS A 581 81.40 -15.13 13.08
C LYS A 581 81.74 -14.12 12.00
N VAL A 582 81.83 -14.60 10.76
CA VAL A 582 81.87 -13.73 9.57
C VAL A 582 80.56 -12.95 9.49
N GLN A 583 80.65 -11.63 9.42
CA GLN A 583 79.52 -10.70 9.37
C GLN A 583 79.31 -10.16 7.95
N LYS A 584 80.40 -9.83 7.24
CA LYS A 584 80.35 -9.29 5.88
C LYS A 584 81.53 -9.79 5.07
N ILE A 585 81.29 -10.07 3.79
CA ILE A 585 82.32 -10.26 2.77
C ILE A 585 82.06 -9.20 1.71
N GLN A 586 83.08 -8.43 1.34
CA GLN A 586 82.95 -7.33 0.38
C GLN A 586 84.21 -7.19 -0.48
N ALA A 587 84.08 -6.52 -1.63
CA ALA A 587 85.23 -6.17 -2.45
C ALA A 587 86.03 -5.07 -1.76
N TYR A 588 87.35 -5.26 -1.70
CA TYR A 588 88.30 -4.22 -1.32
C TYR A 588 89.00 -3.65 -2.55
N SER A 589 89.26 -4.51 -3.55
CA SER A 589 89.57 -4.13 -4.94
C SER A 589 89.21 -5.28 -5.88
N ASP A 590 89.37 -5.09 -7.19
CA ASP A 590 89.08 -6.11 -8.22
C ASP A 590 89.77 -7.46 -7.99
N ILE A 591 90.89 -7.44 -7.25
CA ILE A 591 91.72 -8.62 -6.92
C ILE A 591 91.80 -8.92 -5.41
N SER A 592 91.00 -8.24 -4.57
CA SER A 592 91.05 -8.45 -3.12
C SER A 592 89.71 -8.35 -2.39
N THR A 593 89.54 -9.22 -1.40
CA THR A 593 88.32 -9.38 -0.63
C THR A 593 88.56 -8.95 0.82
N ALA A 594 87.71 -8.10 1.36
CA ALA A 594 87.64 -7.82 2.79
C ALA A 594 86.63 -8.78 3.45
N VAL A 595 87.13 -9.62 4.35
CA VAL A 595 86.32 -10.48 5.22
C VAL A 595 86.23 -9.81 6.59
N VAL A 596 85.04 -9.36 6.97
CA VAL A 596 84.77 -8.72 8.26
C VAL A 596 84.13 -9.73 9.19
N PHE A 597 84.75 -9.98 10.35
CA PHE A 597 84.30 -10.97 11.33
C PHE A 597 84.53 -10.51 12.77
N TYR A 598 83.87 -11.15 13.71
CA TYR A 598 84.17 -11.04 15.14
C TYR A 598 84.41 -12.42 15.75
N VAL A 599 85.03 -12.43 16.94
CA VAL A 599 85.26 -13.63 17.74
C VAL A 599 84.48 -13.51 19.04
N GLN A 600 83.68 -14.51 19.37
CA GLN A 600 83.00 -14.62 20.68
C GLN A 600 83.76 -15.60 21.59
N ASN A 601 83.62 -15.48 22.91
CA ASN A 601 84.21 -16.43 23.85
C ASN A 601 83.19 -16.93 24.87
N GLY A 602 82.94 -18.25 24.87
CA GLY A 602 82.19 -18.98 25.88
C GLY A 602 80.71 -18.59 26.05
N HIS A 603 80.15 -18.99 27.19
CA HIS A 603 78.86 -18.52 27.69
C HIS A 603 79.07 -17.77 29.02
N PRO A 604 78.51 -16.56 29.20
CA PRO A 604 77.78 -15.77 28.22
C PRO A 604 78.68 -15.30 27.07
N SER A 605 78.13 -15.25 25.86
CA SER A 605 78.88 -14.98 24.62
C SER A 605 79.35 -13.53 24.55
N THR A 606 80.54 -13.27 25.09
CA THR A 606 81.19 -11.96 25.06
C THR A 606 82.04 -11.83 23.80
N VAL A 607 81.95 -10.70 23.10
CA VAL A 607 82.75 -10.44 21.90
C VAL A 607 84.14 -9.97 22.33
N ILE A 608 85.18 -10.66 21.85
CA ILE A 608 86.58 -10.28 22.09
C ILE A 608 86.86 -8.95 21.38
N LYS A 609 87.65 -8.06 22.00
CA LYS A 609 88.02 -6.78 21.38
C LYS A 609 88.79 -7.02 20.09
N ALA A 610 88.43 -6.27 19.04
CA ALA A 610 89.06 -6.44 17.74
C ALA A 610 90.59 -6.25 17.78
N SER A 611 91.08 -5.33 18.63
CA SER A 611 92.52 -5.07 18.86
C SER A 611 93.30 -6.32 19.27
N ASP A 612 92.69 -7.14 20.12
CA ASP A 612 93.37 -8.25 20.79
C ASP A 612 93.44 -9.44 19.82
N VAL A 613 92.38 -9.61 19.01
CA VAL A 613 92.31 -10.56 17.89
C VAL A 613 93.26 -10.15 16.76
N SER A 614 93.26 -8.88 16.33
CA SER A 614 94.11 -8.39 15.24
C SER A 614 95.59 -8.47 15.58
N ARG A 615 95.99 -8.14 16.82
CA ARG A 615 97.38 -8.28 17.30
C ARG A 615 97.81 -9.74 17.36
N THR A 616 96.93 -10.64 17.80
CA THR A 616 97.19 -12.09 17.81
C THR A 616 97.41 -12.63 16.38
N LEU A 617 96.57 -12.22 15.42
CA LEU A 617 96.73 -12.64 14.01
C LEU A 617 98.04 -12.13 13.40
N HIS A 618 98.43 -10.87 13.60
CA HIS A 618 99.73 -10.36 13.14
C HIS A 618 100.89 -11.21 13.65
N VAL A 619 100.92 -11.49 14.96
CA VAL A 619 102.00 -12.28 15.58
C VAL A 619 102.03 -13.72 15.07
N GLN A 620 100.88 -14.35 14.82
CA GLN A 620 100.82 -15.74 14.34
C GLN A 620 101.16 -15.86 12.84
N LEU A 621 100.66 -14.95 12.00
CA LEU A 621 100.95 -14.93 10.56
C LEU A 621 102.44 -14.65 10.27
N LEU A 622 103.09 -13.82 11.10
CA LEU A 622 104.54 -13.63 11.04
C LEU A 622 105.33 -14.89 11.47
N LYS A 623 104.81 -15.69 12.41
CA LYS A 623 105.48 -16.89 12.93
C LYS A 623 105.31 -18.13 12.06
N GLN A 624 104.11 -18.39 11.54
CA GLN A 624 103.79 -19.62 10.81
C GLN A 624 104.06 -19.55 9.30
N LYS A 625 104.55 -18.39 8.83
CA LYS A 625 104.58 -17.94 7.41
C LYS A 625 103.18 -17.66 6.86
N ALA A 626 103.13 -16.80 5.85
CA ALA A 626 101.89 -16.33 5.23
C ALA A 626 101.11 -17.42 4.45
N ASP A 627 101.71 -18.59 4.25
CA ASP A 627 101.20 -19.68 3.42
C ASP A 627 100.27 -20.66 4.18
N PHE A 628 100.04 -20.45 5.49
CA PHE A 628 99.14 -21.30 6.29
C PHE A 628 97.65 -21.08 5.93
N LEU A 629 97.28 -19.86 5.56
CA LEU A 629 95.92 -19.53 5.11
C LEU A 629 95.76 -19.82 3.62
N LEU A 630 94.58 -20.31 3.24
CA LEU A 630 94.21 -20.65 1.86
C LEU A 630 94.42 -19.51 0.85
N PHE A 631 94.35 -18.27 1.32
CA PHE A 631 94.65 -17.07 0.54
C PHE A 631 95.67 -16.21 1.27
N LYS A 632 96.60 -15.63 0.51
CA LYS A 632 97.60 -14.71 1.06
C LYS A 632 96.91 -13.47 1.66
N VAL A 633 97.20 -13.23 2.94
CA VAL A 633 96.76 -12.02 3.65
C VAL A 633 97.56 -10.82 3.16
N LEU A 634 96.84 -9.76 2.78
CA LEU A 634 97.40 -8.46 2.44
C LEU A 634 97.45 -7.53 3.66
N ARG A 635 96.43 -7.60 4.53
CA ARG A 635 96.31 -6.75 5.73
C ARG A 635 95.34 -7.36 6.75
N VAL A 636 95.56 -7.05 8.03
CA VAL A 636 94.61 -7.28 9.12
C VAL A 636 94.42 -5.95 9.84
N ASP A 637 93.18 -5.49 10.04
CA ASP A 637 92.87 -4.28 10.80
C ASP A 637 91.69 -4.50 11.75
N THR A 638 91.45 -3.54 12.64
CA THR A 638 90.16 -3.39 13.31
C THR A 638 89.23 -2.56 12.41
N ALA A 639 87.98 -2.99 12.23
CA ALA A 639 87.05 -2.29 11.32
C ALA A 639 86.76 -0.86 11.82
N ALA A 640 86.51 -0.72 13.13
CA ALA A 640 86.57 0.56 13.84
C ALA A 640 88.03 0.98 14.10
N CYS A 641 88.30 2.29 14.15
CA CYS A 641 89.63 2.79 14.49
C CYS A 641 89.80 2.83 16.02
N LEU A 642 90.45 1.80 16.59
CA LEU A 642 90.52 1.60 18.05
C LEU A 642 91.86 1.99 18.69
N LEU A 643 92.84 2.47 17.91
CA LEU A 643 94.11 2.94 18.44
C LEU A 643 93.89 4.17 19.32
N LYS A 644 94.38 4.12 20.57
CA LYS A 644 94.28 5.25 21.51
C LYS A 644 95.24 6.39 21.21
N CYS A 645 96.11 6.24 20.21
CA CYS A 645 97.10 7.24 19.76
C CYS A 645 97.84 7.93 20.91
N SER A 646 98.21 7.14 21.94
CA SER A 646 98.92 7.59 23.15
C SER A 646 98.24 8.74 23.93
N GLY A 647 96.95 9.01 23.68
CA GLY A 647 96.26 10.20 24.21
C GLY A 647 96.63 11.53 23.53
N HIS A 648 97.44 11.49 22.48
CA HIS A 648 98.08 12.66 21.84
C HIS A 648 97.87 12.72 20.31
N GLY A 649 96.84 12.02 19.83
CA GLY A 649 96.34 12.08 18.47
C GLY A 649 94.94 11.47 18.38
N HIS A 650 94.43 11.35 17.16
CA HIS A 650 93.19 10.63 16.85
C HIS A 650 93.45 9.56 15.78
N CYS A 651 92.65 8.49 15.81
CA CYS A 651 92.77 7.37 14.89
C CYS A 651 91.97 7.66 13.62
N ASP A 652 92.63 7.73 12.46
CA ASP A 652 91.98 7.97 11.17
C ASP A 652 91.23 6.72 10.68
N PRO A 653 89.90 6.77 10.52
CA PRO A 653 89.10 5.60 10.12
C PRO A 653 89.42 5.05 8.71
N ILE A 654 90.10 5.83 7.86
CA ILE A 654 90.49 5.44 6.50
C ILE A 654 91.84 4.71 6.52
N THR A 655 92.93 5.37 6.94
CA THR A 655 94.25 4.73 6.95
C THR A 655 94.45 3.72 8.08
N LYS A 656 93.60 3.76 9.13
CA LYS A 656 93.75 3.05 10.42
C LYS A 656 95.04 3.42 11.17
N ARG A 657 95.58 4.62 10.95
CA ARG A 657 96.80 5.12 11.61
C ARG A 657 96.48 6.28 12.54
N CYS A 658 97.44 6.62 13.40
CA CYS A 658 97.30 7.74 14.32
C CYS A 658 97.74 9.06 13.67
N ILE A 659 96.82 10.02 13.60
CA ILE A 659 97.12 11.41 13.26
C ILE A 659 97.40 12.14 14.57
N CYS A 660 98.68 12.40 14.83
CA CYS A 660 99.15 13.08 16.04
C CYS A 660 98.78 14.57 16.04
N TYR A 661 98.52 15.12 17.22
CA TYR A 661 98.35 16.57 17.38
C TYR A 661 99.69 17.29 17.17
N GLN A 662 99.64 18.58 16.82
CA GLN A 662 100.75 19.37 16.23
C GLN A 662 102.10 19.40 16.99
N LEU A 663 102.15 18.97 18.26
CA LEU A 663 103.38 18.92 19.09
C LEU A 663 103.92 17.49 19.29
N TRP A 664 103.27 16.49 18.69
CA TRP A 664 103.53 15.07 18.87
C TRP A 664 103.78 14.39 17.53
N MET A 665 104.59 13.34 17.56
CA MET A 665 104.98 12.54 16.40
C MET A 665 105.03 11.05 16.76
N GLU A 666 105.04 10.23 15.72
CA GLU A 666 105.07 8.77 15.83
C GLU A 666 106.42 8.26 16.36
N ASN A 667 106.38 7.30 17.28
CA ASN A 667 107.59 6.68 17.83
C ASN A 667 108.24 5.78 16.77
N LEU A 668 109.25 6.32 16.08
CA LEU A 668 109.96 5.63 15.00
C LEU A 668 110.63 4.33 15.50
N ILE A 669 111.04 4.25 16.76
CA ILE A 669 111.60 3.01 17.34
C ILE A 669 110.48 1.95 17.47
N HIS A 670 109.34 2.30 18.09
CA HIS A 670 108.23 1.37 18.25
C HIS A 670 107.67 0.90 16.90
N ARG A 671 107.61 1.80 15.90
CA ARG A 671 107.11 1.49 14.57
C ARG A 671 108.01 0.53 13.77
N TYR A 672 109.33 0.68 13.86
CA TYR A 672 110.27 -0.10 13.04
C TYR A 672 110.93 -1.29 13.76
N LEU A 673 110.88 -1.35 15.10
CA LEU A 673 111.58 -2.37 15.91
C LEU A 673 110.67 -3.13 16.89
N ASN A 674 109.38 -2.78 16.99
CA ASN A 674 108.41 -3.46 17.86
C ASN A 674 107.13 -3.84 17.06
N ASP A 675 105.94 -3.71 17.64
CA ASP A 675 104.67 -4.23 17.11
C ASP A 675 104.18 -3.62 15.78
N GLY A 676 104.84 -2.60 15.22
CA GLY A 676 104.47 -1.99 13.93
C GLY A 676 103.24 -1.08 13.96
N GLU A 677 102.46 -1.08 15.04
CA GLU A 677 101.31 -0.21 15.25
C GLU A 677 101.70 1.28 15.28
N SER A 678 100.80 2.13 14.74
CA SER A 678 100.97 3.58 14.68
C SER A 678 100.60 4.23 16.02
N ASN A 679 101.42 5.16 16.52
CA ASN A 679 101.24 5.80 17.83
C ASN A 679 101.68 7.28 17.81
N CYS A 680 101.56 7.97 18.95
CA CYS A 680 101.93 9.41 19.08
C CYS A 680 102.67 9.70 20.39
N GLU A 681 103.63 8.83 20.76
CA GLU A 681 104.31 8.91 22.06
C GLU A 681 105.41 9.97 22.14
N TRP A 682 105.96 10.41 21.00
CA TRP A 682 107.12 11.28 20.97
C TRP A 682 106.70 12.74 20.87
N SER A 683 107.05 13.57 21.86
CA SER A 683 106.94 15.02 21.70
C SER A 683 108.05 15.53 20.78
N ILE A 684 107.68 16.33 19.79
CA ILE A 684 108.62 16.95 18.83
C ILE A 684 109.65 17.82 19.57
N LEU A 685 109.26 18.44 20.70
CA LEU A 685 110.17 19.24 21.54
C LEU A 685 111.23 18.36 22.21
N TYR A 686 110.85 17.24 22.83
CA TYR A 686 111.84 16.34 23.44
C TYR A 686 112.74 15.68 22.39
N VAL A 687 112.21 15.26 21.24
CA VAL A 687 113.02 14.71 20.14
C VAL A 687 114.02 15.75 19.63
N THR A 688 113.61 17.00 19.37
CA THR A 688 114.52 18.05 18.88
C THR A 688 115.57 18.44 19.91
N VAL A 689 115.23 18.55 21.20
CA VAL A 689 116.20 18.78 22.29
C VAL A 689 117.17 17.59 22.44
N SER A 690 116.70 16.35 22.33
CA SER A 690 117.55 15.16 22.38
C SER A 690 118.51 15.11 21.18
N VAL A 691 118.03 15.37 19.96
CA VAL A 691 118.89 15.44 18.76
C VAL A 691 119.89 16.59 18.87
N PHE A 692 119.48 17.77 19.33
CA PHE A 692 120.38 18.92 19.51
C PHE A 692 121.45 18.65 20.58
N THR A 693 121.08 18.07 21.73
CA THR A 693 122.07 17.70 22.77
C THR A 693 123.01 16.60 22.30
N LEU A 694 122.54 15.62 21.52
CA LEU A 694 123.38 14.58 20.92
C LEU A 694 124.35 15.18 19.88
N ILE A 695 123.89 16.13 19.05
CA ILE A 695 124.77 16.91 18.15
C ILE A 695 125.79 17.73 18.94
N VAL A 696 125.40 18.43 20.01
CA VAL A 696 126.32 19.22 20.85
C VAL A 696 127.34 18.31 21.56
N VAL A 697 126.94 17.12 22.02
CA VAL A 697 127.85 16.11 22.58
C VAL A 697 128.79 15.57 21.50
N MET A 698 128.32 15.26 20.29
CA MET A 698 129.17 14.79 19.20
C MET A 698 130.16 15.86 18.72
N VAL A 699 129.71 17.10 18.56
CA VAL A 699 130.57 18.25 18.26
C VAL A 699 131.55 18.51 19.42
N GLY A 700 131.11 18.37 20.67
CA GLY A 700 131.94 18.47 21.86
C GLY A 700 133.03 17.38 21.94
N LEU A 701 132.69 16.12 21.61
CA LEU A 701 133.62 15.00 21.53
C LEU A 701 134.61 15.16 20.37
N VAL A 702 134.14 15.59 19.19
CA VAL A 702 135.00 15.92 18.04
C VAL A 702 135.92 17.09 18.37
N TRP A 703 135.42 18.15 19.00
CA TRP A 703 136.21 19.29 19.46
C TRP A 703 137.24 18.89 20.52
N PHE A 704 136.86 18.06 21.49
CA PHE A 704 137.76 17.50 22.50
C PHE A 704 138.87 16.65 21.85
N CYS A 705 138.53 15.79 20.90
CA CYS A 705 139.51 15.02 20.11
C CYS A 705 140.45 15.95 19.32
N ILE A 706 139.93 17.01 18.69
CA ILE A 706 140.74 18.02 17.98
C ILE A 706 141.66 18.77 18.95
N CYS A 707 141.19 19.14 20.15
CA CYS A 707 141.98 19.77 21.19
C CYS A 707 143.09 18.84 21.72
N CYS A 708 142.80 17.57 21.99
CA CYS A 708 143.80 16.56 22.36
C CYS A 708 144.83 16.31 21.24
N CYS A 709 144.42 16.44 19.97
CA CYS A 709 145.33 16.37 18.82
C CYS A 709 146.19 17.63 18.64
N LYS A 710 145.66 18.82 18.98
CA LYS A 710 146.39 20.10 18.94
C LYS A 710 147.37 20.25 20.09
N SER A 711 146.99 19.92 21.33
CA SER A 711 147.85 20.07 22.52
C SER A 711 149.14 19.24 22.46
N ARG A 712 149.16 18.18 21.64
CA ARG A 712 150.34 17.34 21.39
C ARG A 712 151.25 17.80 20.25
N LYS A 713 151.02 18.94 19.57
CA LYS A 713 151.80 19.32 18.38
C LYS A 713 152.30 20.79 18.34
N ARG A 714 153.63 20.90 18.49
CA ARG A 714 154.57 21.94 17.99
C ARG A 714 154.78 23.24 18.78
N THR A 715 155.82 23.21 19.61
CA THR A 715 156.75 24.33 19.81
C THR A 715 157.79 24.39 18.67
N LYS A 716 158.50 25.53 18.51
CA LYS A 716 159.65 25.81 17.57
C LYS A 716 159.33 25.90 16.05
N ILE A 717 159.99 26.72 15.20
CA ILE A 717 160.62 28.06 15.33
C ILE A 717 160.93 28.70 13.92
N ARG A 718 160.94 30.05 13.81
CA ARG A 718 161.55 30.97 12.79
C ARG A 718 161.27 30.89 11.25
N LYS A 719 160.64 31.99 10.75
CA LYS A 719 161.05 32.96 9.69
C LYS A 719 161.75 32.52 8.38
N LYS A 720 161.19 32.91 7.22
CA LYS A 720 161.66 34.04 6.35
C LYS A 720 160.64 34.38 5.22
N THR A 721 160.84 35.49 4.49
CA THR A 721 159.94 36.07 3.46
C THR A 721 160.71 36.55 2.21
N LYS A 722 160.11 36.47 1.00
CA LYS A 722 160.25 37.46 -0.09
C LYS A 722 159.17 37.31 -1.20
N TYR A 723 159.16 38.24 -2.17
CA TYR A 723 158.06 38.60 -3.08
C TYR A 723 158.25 38.13 -4.54
N THR A 724 157.13 37.99 -5.27
CA THR A 724 156.84 38.46 -6.66
C THR A 724 155.31 38.54 -6.80
N ILE A 725 154.60 39.55 -7.35
CA ILE A 725 154.77 40.54 -8.45
C ILE A 725 154.29 40.03 -9.82
N LEU A 726 153.12 40.57 -10.23
CA LEU A 726 152.55 40.77 -11.60
C LEU A 726 152.38 39.50 -12.51
N ASP A 727 151.52 39.47 -13.54
CA ASP A 727 150.72 40.56 -14.16
C ASP A 727 149.44 40.10 -14.89
N ASN A 728 148.53 41.07 -15.11
CA ASN A 728 147.74 41.34 -16.33
C ASN A 728 146.71 40.34 -16.95
N ILE A 729 145.96 40.92 -17.90
CA ILE A 729 145.07 40.44 -18.96
C ILE A 729 143.57 40.40 -18.61
N ASP A 730 142.91 41.39 -19.22
CA ASP A 730 141.49 41.70 -19.24
C ASP A 730 140.94 41.47 -20.69
N GLU A 731 139.65 41.71 -20.87
CA GLU A 731 138.96 41.98 -22.16
C GLU A 731 138.75 40.89 -23.23
N GLN A 732 137.63 41.10 -23.93
CA GLN A 732 137.37 40.85 -25.36
C GLN A 732 137.12 39.44 -25.93
N GLU A 733 135.80 39.22 -26.11
CA GLU A 733 135.18 38.93 -27.42
C GLU A 733 135.28 37.47 -27.95
N ARG A 734 134.43 37.01 -28.88
CA ARG A 734 133.39 37.69 -29.70
C ARG A 734 132.28 36.71 -30.12
N MET A 735 131.06 37.23 -30.34
CA MET A 735 130.14 36.91 -31.47
C MET A 735 129.67 35.42 -31.73
N GLU A 736 128.44 35.14 -32.19
CA GLU A 736 127.20 35.92 -32.32
C GLU A 736 126.01 35.04 -32.79
N LEU A 737 124.82 35.65 -32.94
CA LEU A 737 123.72 35.30 -33.89
C LEU A 737 123.02 33.93 -33.79
N ARG A 738 121.73 33.77 -34.16
CA ARG A 738 120.50 34.60 -34.04
C ARG A 738 119.30 33.70 -34.45
N PRO A 739 118.05 33.98 -34.03
CA PRO A 739 116.86 33.26 -34.51
C PRO A 739 116.31 33.82 -35.84
N LYS A 740 115.40 33.07 -36.48
CA LYS A 740 114.49 33.52 -37.55
C LYS A 740 113.06 33.04 -37.24
N TYR A 741 112.03 33.91 -37.20
CA TYR A 741 111.38 34.69 -38.29
C TYR A 741 110.56 33.82 -39.25
N GLY A 742 109.34 34.16 -39.71
CA GLY A 742 108.39 35.25 -39.39
C GLY A 742 106.95 34.68 -39.31
N ILE A 743 105.83 35.27 -39.74
CA ILE A 743 105.37 36.58 -40.33
C ILE A 743 103.88 36.73 -39.86
N LYS A 744 103.20 37.84 -39.49
CA LYS A 744 103.21 39.32 -39.61
C LYS A 744 102.18 39.94 -40.61
N HIS A 745 101.14 40.60 -40.09
CA HIS A 745 100.29 41.66 -40.71
C HIS A 745 99.35 41.27 -41.88
N ARG A 746 98.34 42.07 -42.32
CA ARG A 746 97.45 43.13 -41.74
C ARG A 746 96.55 43.66 -42.90
N SER A 747 95.29 44.04 -42.65
CA SER A 747 94.39 44.80 -43.58
C SER A 747 94.02 44.08 -44.91
N THR A 748 92.93 44.37 -45.64
CA THR A 748 91.82 45.35 -45.50
C THR A 748 90.57 44.88 -46.28
N GLU A 749 89.39 45.32 -45.85
CA GLU A 749 88.18 45.66 -46.62
C GLU A 749 87.44 44.69 -47.58
N HIS A 750 86.11 44.79 -47.46
CA HIS A 750 85.06 44.70 -48.49
C HIS A 750 84.69 43.38 -49.21
N ASN A 751 83.43 42.98 -48.92
CA ASN A 751 82.38 42.61 -49.88
C ASN A 751 82.47 41.24 -50.59
N SER A 752 81.36 40.52 -50.84
CA SER A 752 79.95 40.79 -50.50
C SER A 752 79.06 39.55 -50.64
N SER A 753 78.00 39.48 -49.81
CA SER A 753 76.74 38.74 -50.05
C SER A 753 76.82 37.19 -50.02
N LEU A 754 75.72 36.44 -49.93
CA LEU A 754 74.30 36.82 -50.04
C LEU A 754 73.38 35.91 -49.17
N MET A 755 72.52 36.53 -48.35
CA MET A 755 71.31 36.00 -47.69
C MET A 755 71.45 34.94 -46.57
N VAL A 756 70.82 35.06 -45.38
CA VAL A 756 69.39 35.25 -44.94
C VAL A 756 68.70 33.88 -44.75
N SER A 757 67.98 33.59 -43.65
CA SER A 757 67.53 34.46 -42.54
C SER A 757 67.10 33.70 -41.26
N GLU A 758 67.45 34.30 -40.10
CA GLU A 758 66.66 34.55 -38.86
C GLU A 758 65.97 33.38 -38.08
N SER A 759 65.51 33.56 -36.83
CA SER A 759 65.54 34.70 -35.88
C SER A 759 65.94 34.18 -34.47
N GLU A 760 66.82 34.83 -33.69
CA GLU A 760 66.68 36.09 -32.89
C GLU A 760 65.73 35.99 -31.67
N PHE A 761 65.99 36.58 -30.49
CA PHE A 761 67.16 37.26 -29.87
C PHE A 761 67.01 37.13 -28.32
N ASP A 762 68.06 37.02 -27.48
CA ASP A 762 69.00 38.09 -26.98
C ASP A 762 68.32 39.06 -25.96
N SER A 763 68.99 39.73 -25.00
CA SER A 763 70.43 40.06 -24.89
C SER A 763 70.96 40.17 -23.43
N ASP A 764 72.28 40.42 -23.32
CA ASP A 764 73.04 40.88 -22.14
C ASP A 764 72.50 42.23 -21.55
N GLN A 765 73.02 42.88 -20.48
CA GLN A 765 74.42 43.04 -20.03
C GLN A 765 74.60 43.71 -18.65
N ASP A 766 75.82 43.63 -18.08
CA ASP A 766 76.27 44.27 -16.82
C ASP A 766 76.45 45.81 -16.89
N THR A 767 76.31 46.53 -15.76
CA THR A 767 77.23 47.65 -15.38
C THR A 767 77.12 48.19 -13.93
N ILE A 768 78.13 47.84 -13.10
CA ILE A 768 79.01 48.77 -12.33
C ILE A 768 78.45 49.77 -11.27
N PHE A 769 78.96 49.59 -10.03
CA PHE A 769 79.18 50.51 -8.87
C PHE A 769 78.07 51.43 -8.28
N SER A 770 77.84 51.23 -6.97
CA SER A 770 77.98 52.27 -5.92
C SER A 770 78.32 51.63 -4.56
N ARG A 771 78.68 52.43 -3.53
CA ARG A 771 79.56 52.00 -2.42
C ARG A 771 79.19 52.58 -1.03
N GLU A 772 79.48 51.79 0.02
CA GLU A 772 79.44 52.13 1.46
C GLU A 772 78.04 52.39 2.09
N LYS A 773 77.82 52.22 3.40
CA LYS A 773 78.76 52.30 4.55
C LYS A 773 78.45 51.34 5.72
N ILE A 774 79.51 51.05 6.50
CA ILE A 774 79.58 50.38 7.82
C ILE A 774 78.90 51.27 8.91
N GLU A 775 78.26 50.78 9.99
CA GLU A 775 78.82 50.33 11.31
C GLU A 775 77.63 49.84 12.19
N ARG A 776 77.58 48.64 12.82
CA ARG A 776 78.30 48.02 13.96
C ARG A 776 77.76 48.39 15.37
N GLU A 777 77.64 47.34 16.22
CA GLU A 777 77.64 47.32 17.71
C GLU A 777 76.31 47.09 18.48
N ASN A 778 76.45 46.72 19.77
CA ASN A 778 75.51 46.00 20.66
C ASN A 778 75.14 46.86 21.91
N PRO A 779 74.42 46.35 22.95
CA PRO A 779 73.04 45.85 23.00
C PRO A 779 72.23 46.47 24.19
N ARG A 780 71.01 45.97 24.51
CA ARG A 780 70.44 45.71 25.89
C ARG A 780 68.96 46.07 26.16
N THR A 781 68.23 45.08 26.71
CA THR A 781 67.25 45.11 27.84
C THR A 781 65.98 45.99 27.88
N LEU A 782 64.87 45.33 28.27
CA LEU A 782 63.65 45.83 28.96
C LEU A 782 62.76 46.83 28.15
N MET A 783 61.44 46.90 28.35
CA MET A 783 60.67 46.70 29.59
C MET A 783 59.21 46.19 29.35
N ASN A 784 58.49 45.82 30.41
CA ASN A 784 57.08 45.40 30.39
C ASN A 784 56.09 46.53 30.06
N GLY A 785 54.93 46.18 29.50
CA GLY A 785 53.70 47.00 29.46
C GLY A 785 52.47 46.09 29.48
N SER A 786 51.40 46.44 30.22
CA SER A 786 50.37 45.46 30.63
C SER A 786 48.94 46.00 30.77
N ILE A 787 47.96 45.15 30.40
CA ILE A 787 46.56 45.08 30.90
C ILE A 787 45.63 46.29 30.60
N ARG A 788 44.56 46.02 29.83
CA ARG A 788 43.12 46.16 30.21
C ARG A 788 42.23 45.66 29.04
N ASN A 789 41.43 44.61 29.22
CA ASN A 789 40.08 44.53 29.79
C ASN A 789 38.95 44.94 28.81
N GLY A 790 38.06 43.99 28.48
CA GLY A 790 36.82 44.21 27.71
C GLY A 790 35.94 42.96 27.71
N VAL A 791 34.63 43.11 27.90
CA VAL A 791 33.63 42.04 28.16
C VAL A 791 32.22 42.59 27.86
N SER A 792 31.14 41.82 27.67
CA SER A 792 30.85 40.37 27.81
C SER A 792 29.63 39.96 26.94
N PHE A 793 29.07 38.77 27.21
CA PHE A 793 27.82 38.17 26.71
C PHE A 793 27.96 37.32 25.41
N ASN A 794 27.44 36.08 25.27
CA ASN A 794 26.17 35.39 25.68
C ASN A 794 24.94 35.82 24.83
N TYR A 795 24.03 34.94 24.38
CA TYR A 795 23.85 33.49 24.62
C TYR A 795 23.05 32.77 23.49
N SER A 796 23.37 31.49 23.25
CA SER A 796 22.44 30.36 22.95
C SER A 796 21.76 30.11 21.58
N SER A 797 21.95 28.85 21.15
CA SER A 797 20.97 27.89 20.58
C SER A 797 20.16 28.19 19.31
N LYS A 798 20.33 27.30 18.33
CA LYS A 798 19.33 26.23 18.15
C LYS A 798 20.02 24.93 17.71
N ASP A 799 19.62 23.81 18.30
CA ASP A 799 20.01 22.47 17.88
C ASP A 799 18.79 21.53 17.95
N ARG A 800 18.98 20.27 17.55
CA ARG A 800 17.92 19.32 17.15
C ARG A 800 17.36 18.46 18.28
#